data_AF-A0A0A6UT29-F1
#
_entry.id   AF-A0A0A6UT29-F1
#
_cell.length_a   1.000
_cell.length_b   1.000
_cell.length_c   1.000
_cell.angle_alpha   90.00
_cell.angle_beta   90.00
_cell.angle_gamma   90.00
#
_symmetry.space_group_name_H-M   'P 1'
#
loop_
_entity.id
_entity.type
_entity.pdbx_description
1 polymer ?
#
loop_
_entity_poly.entity_id
_entity_poly.type
_entity_poly.pdbx_seq_one_letter_code
_entity_poly.pdbx_strand_id
1 'polypeptide(L)'
;MTEILTPNQTQVLRLLCDTIVPSLDRPGDADGFWARTATDVGADQGVLDMLADMPADQRQAVGGLLDILALQGFQPRASQESREQILTTLSLASAPAAAGIGSLTSLILLMTYGRTNAAGRNPNWTRLGYPGPVDTRADEPADGRTITPLRIDGDRELTADAVVVGSGAGGGLIAGRLAAAGARVVVLEAGRYRTESDFDQLELPAYQGSYWRGGPTATADLNVILMAGAGVGGGTVINWTNCLKTRDGVRREWATEHGLTDLATDAFDRHLDTVWRELSVTGKCSELNRVHEAMHRGAEALGWSFATIFRNWDEKRHDAAIAGHLGFGDRSGAKQSTAKVYLEPAVLKHGAEIVDGCRVERVLVENGRAAGVTGRTGSGATVTVRAPIVVVAAGALESPGVLLRSGIGGPATGDYLRLHPCTVTMGDYGTDMRAWWGPPQAGLVNEFAEVEDGHGFLMESVQYTTGLGASSVPFTSAAEHKQAMADFRNNGSFIGLIRDRGHGRVTLDASGNAVHWYALTDDLDVRNSQRALEAQIRLHHAAGARGIRVLARGIPPWRYGDDLEVYIDRARRVPLRAGGATIFSAHQMGSCRMGADPATSVADPRGELHDTPGVWIGDASAFPSPSGTNPMITVMALASRTAENIKETSL
;
A
#
# COMPACT_ATOMS: atom_id res chain seq x y z
N MET A 1 -1.10 -27.34 -22.00
CA MET A 1 -1.06 -26.56 -20.76
C MET A 1 -1.34 -27.53 -19.63
N THR A 2 -0.46 -27.63 -18.63
CA THR A 2 -0.73 -28.42 -17.43
C THR A 2 -1.97 -27.84 -16.75
N GLU A 3 -2.98 -28.65 -16.43
CA GLU A 3 -4.18 -28.17 -15.73
C GLU A 3 -3.76 -27.59 -14.36
N ILE A 4 -4.14 -26.34 -14.08
CA ILE A 4 -3.80 -25.61 -12.82
C ILE A 4 -4.42 -26.31 -11.61
N LEU A 5 -5.65 -26.79 -11.78
CA LEU A 5 -6.43 -27.58 -10.83
C LEU A 5 -7.05 -28.77 -11.56
N THR A 6 -7.32 -29.87 -10.86
CA THR A 6 -8.06 -31.00 -11.44
C THR A 6 -9.51 -30.59 -11.78
N PRO A 7 -10.22 -31.36 -12.64
CA PRO A 7 -11.63 -31.08 -12.94
C PRO A 7 -12.52 -31.04 -11.70
N ASN A 8 -12.27 -31.93 -10.72
CA ASN A 8 -13.01 -31.95 -9.46
C ASN A 8 -12.72 -30.69 -8.61
N GLN A 9 -11.45 -30.34 -8.44
CA GLN A 9 -11.05 -29.12 -7.71
C GLN A 9 -11.66 -27.86 -8.37
N THR A 10 -11.68 -27.81 -9.71
CA THR A 10 -12.31 -26.71 -10.45
C THR A 10 -13.82 -26.61 -10.18
N GLN A 11 -14.53 -27.74 -10.13
CA GLN A 11 -15.95 -27.77 -9.78
C GLN A 11 -16.19 -27.29 -8.33
N VAL A 12 -15.35 -27.72 -7.39
CA VAL A 12 -15.42 -27.30 -5.98
C VAL A 12 -15.15 -25.80 -5.87
N LEU A 13 -14.19 -25.26 -6.61
CA LEU A 13 -13.89 -23.83 -6.62
C LEU A 13 -15.10 -23.01 -7.12
N ARG A 14 -15.76 -23.45 -8.20
CA ARG A 14 -16.98 -22.78 -8.71
C ARG A 14 -18.09 -22.80 -7.67
N LEU A 15 -18.32 -23.94 -7.03
CA LEU A 15 -19.30 -24.06 -5.95
C LEU A 15 -18.93 -23.20 -4.74
N LEU A 16 -17.63 -23.06 -4.43
CA LEU A 16 -17.15 -22.20 -3.36
C LEU A 16 -17.44 -20.74 -3.69
N CYS A 17 -17.15 -20.30 -4.91
CA CYS A 17 -17.49 -18.95 -5.39
C CYS A 17 -18.98 -18.65 -5.18
N ASP A 18 -19.85 -19.54 -5.66
CA ASP A 18 -21.31 -19.37 -5.55
C ASP A 18 -21.84 -19.63 -4.13
N THR A 19 -21.04 -20.19 -3.23
CA THR A 19 -21.38 -20.25 -1.79
C THR A 19 -21.06 -18.94 -1.11
N ILE A 20 -19.93 -18.31 -1.44
CA ILE A 20 -19.55 -17.00 -0.87
C ILE A 20 -20.45 -15.88 -1.39
N VAL A 21 -20.81 -15.90 -2.67
CA VAL A 21 -21.79 -14.97 -3.27
C VAL A 21 -22.86 -15.76 -4.05
N PRO A 22 -23.93 -16.23 -3.39
CA PRO A 22 -24.99 -17.04 -3.98
C PRO A 22 -26.07 -16.18 -4.65
N SER A 23 -26.93 -16.85 -5.42
CA SER A 23 -28.22 -16.30 -5.81
C SER A 23 -29.17 -16.32 -4.61
N LEU A 24 -29.74 -15.16 -4.28
CA LEU A 24 -30.73 -14.99 -3.22
C LEU A 24 -32.00 -14.40 -3.81
N ASP A 25 -33.14 -15.05 -3.57
CA ASP A 25 -34.43 -14.53 -4.02
C ASP A 25 -34.84 -13.33 -3.16
N ARG A 26 -35.06 -12.19 -3.80
CA ARG A 26 -35.51 -10.96 -3.14
C ARG A 26 -36.49 -10.20 -4.02
N PRO A 27 -37.74 -9.99 -3.55
CA PRO A 27 -38.70 -9.16 -4.26
C PRO A 27 -38.14 -7.76 -4.54
N GLY A 28 -38.28 -7.28 -5.78
CA GLY A 28 -37.83 -5.94 -6.18
C GLY A 28 -36.34 -5.82 -6.55
N ASP A 29 -35.67 -6.92 -6.89
CA ASP A 29 -34.27 -6.93 -7.37
C ASP A 29 -34.12 -6.44 -8.83
N ALA A 30 -34.47 -5.18 -9.09
CA ALA A 30 -34.51 -4.63 -10.44
C ALA A 30 -33.14 -4.58 -11.16
N ASP A 31 -32.04 -4.52 -10.41
CA ASP A 31 -30.66 -4.53 -10.95
C ASP A 31 -30.02 -5.92 -10.93
N GLY A 32 -30.76 -6.95 -10.52
CA GLY A 32 -30.32 -8.35 -10.48
C GLY A 32 -29.19 -8.63 -9.48
N PHE A 33 -28.91 -7.72 -8.55
CA PHE A 33 -27.81 -7.87 -7.59
C PHE A 33 -27.99 -9.07 -6.66
N TRP A 34 -29.22 -9.30 -6.19
CA TRP A 34 -29.53 -10.39 -5.27
C TRP A 34 -29.52 -11.74 -5.97
N ALA A 35 -30.02 -11.81 -7.21
CA ALA A 35 -30.02 -13.04 -8.00
C ALA A 35 -28.63 -13.43 -8.56
N ARG A 36 -27.70 -12.48 -8.72
CA ARG A 36 -26.38 -12.70 -9.34
C ARG A 36 -25.42 -13.48 -8.45
N THR A 37 -24.73 -14.47 -9.00
CA THR A 37 -23.70 -15.24 -8.28
C THR A 37 -22.28 -14.69 -8.50
N ALA A 38 -21.30 -15.24 -7.78
CA ALA A 38 -19.89 -14.97 -8.06
C ALA A 38 -19.45 -15.46 -9.45
N THR A 39 -19.92 -16.63 -9.89
CA THR A 39 -19.56 -17.17 -11.21
C THR A 39 -20.21 -16.41 -12.37
N ASP A 40 -21.36 -15.76 -12.18
CA ASP A 40 -21.99 -14.89 -13.19
C ASP A 40 -21.10 -13.70 -13.60
N VAL A 41 -20.18 -13.27 -12.71
CA VAL A 41 -19.19 -12.21 -12.99
C VAL A 41 -17.79 -12.75 -13.28
N GLY A 42 -17.65 -14.07 -13.41
CA GLY A 42 -16.38 -14.73 -13.72
C GLY A 42 -15.36 -14.69 -12.57
N ALA A 43 -15.82 -14.68 -11.32
CA ALA A 43 -14.92 -14.65 -10.16
C ALA A 43 -14.07 -15.92 -10.07
N ASP A 44 -14.63 -17.08 -10.42
CA ASP A 44 -13.91 -18.36 -10.48
C ASP A 44 -12.77 -18.32 -11.50
N GLN A 45 -13.00 -17.74 -12.68
CA GLN A 45 -11.94 -17.52 -13.66
C GLN A 45 -10.88 -16.55 -13.14
N GLY A 46 -11.28 -15.48 -12.45
CA GLY A 46 -10.32 -14.56 -11.83
C GLY A 46 -9.45 -15.21 -10.75
N VAL A 47 -10.02 -16.11 -9.95
CA VAL A 47 -9.24 -16.92 -9.01
C VAL A 47 -8.26 -17.82 -9.76
N LEU A 48 -8.69 -18.50 -10.82
CA LEU A 48 -7.82 -19.36 -11.64
C LEU A 48 -6.68 -18.58 -12.31
N ASP A 49 -6.97 -17.38 -12.84
CA ASP A 49 -5.98 -16.49 -13.45
C ASP A 49 -4.89 -16.15 -12.41
N MET A 50 -5.27 -15.80 -11.17
CA MET A 50 -4.32 -15.50 -10.11
C MET A 50 -3.52 -16.74 -9.66
N LEU A 51 -4.16 -17.92 -9.57
CA LEU A 51 -3.48 -19.16 -9.25
C LEU A 51 -2.41 -19.50 -10.29
N ALA A 52 -2.64 -19.20 -11.57
CA ALA A 52 -1.69 -19.47 -12.66
C ALA A 52 -0.33 -18.82 -12.39
N ASP A 53 -0.32 -17.62 -11.81
CA ASP A 53 0.87 -16.82 -11.54
C ASP A 53 1.55 -17.18 -10.21
N MET A 54 0.94 -18.03 -9.38
CA MET A 54 1.52 -18.45 -8.09
C MET A 54 2.61 -19.52 -8.25
N PRO A 55 3.56 -19.59 -7.30
CA PRO A 55 4.47 -20.73 -7.14
C PRO A 55 3.72 -22.08 -7.06
N ALA A 56 4.36 -23.14 -7.55
CA ALA A 56 3.72 -24.45 -7.69
C ALA A 56 3.26 -25.08 -6.35
N ASP A 57 4.02 -24.87 -5.28
CA ASP A 57 3.72 -25.30 -3.92
C ASP A 57 2.48 -24.58 -3.37
N GLN A 58 2.34 -23.27 -3.62
CA GLN A 58 1.15 -22.51 -3.22
C GLN A 58 -0.09 -22.97 -3.99
N ARG A 59 0.03 -23.21 -5.31
CA ARG A 59 -1.07 -23.81 -6.10
C ARG A 59 -1.49 -25.16 -5.55
N GLN A 60 -0.53 -26.02 -5.20
CA GLN A 60 -0.80 -27.33 -4.63
C GLN A 60 -1.51 -27.23 -3.27
N ALA A 61 -1.14 -26.27 -2.42
CA ALA A 61 -1.81 -26.02 -1.16
C ALA A 61 -3.29 -25.64 -1.34
N VAL A 62 -3.60 -24.79 -2.34
CA VAL A 62 -4.99 -24.44 -2.69
C VAL A 62 -5.75 -25.66 -3.20
N GLY A 63 -5.15 -26.46 -4.09
CA GLY A 63 -5.76 -27.70 -4.57
C GLY A 63 -6.11 -28.68 -3.44
N GLY A 64 -5.19 -28.87 -2.48
CA GLY A 64 -5.42 -29.71 -1.31
C GLY A 64 -6.55 -29.21 -0.41
N LEU A 65 -6.71 -27.89 -0.24
CA LEU A 65 -7.84 -27.32 0.51
C LEU A 65 -9.18 -27.60 -0.19
N LEU A 66 -9.23 -27.52 -1.52
CA LEU A 66 -10.43 -27.83 -2.30
C LEU A 66 -10.79 -29.33 -2.21
N ASP A 67 -9.79 -30.21 -2.20
CA ASP A 67 -10.02 -31.65 -2.00
C ASP A 67 -10.59 -31.94 -0.60
N ILE A 68 -10.08 -31.26 0.44
CA ILE A 68 -10.62 -31.37 1.81
C ILE A 68 -12.08 -30.93 1.86
N LEU A 69 -12.43 -29.81 1.21
CA LEU A 69 -13.83 -29.35 1.12
C LEU A 69 -14.72 -30.42 0.49
N ALA A 70 -14.30 -30.99 -0.64
CA ALA A 70 -15.06 -32.05 -1.32
C ALA A 70 -15.28 -33.27 -0.42
N LEU A 71 -14.25 -33.68 0.33
CA LEU A 71 -14.33 -34.80 1.29
C LEU A 71 -15.28 -34.53 2.46
N GLN A 72 -15.46 -33.27 2.86
CA GLN A 72 -16.43 -32.87 3.89
C GLN A 72 -17.87 -32.73 3.36
N GLY A 73 -18.13 -33.15 2.11
CA GLY A 73 -19.46 -33.09 1.51
C GLY A 73 -19.80 -31.74 0.89
N PHE A 74 -18.80 -30.88 0.61
CA PHE A 74 -19.00 -29.62 -0.11
C PHE A 74 -19.33 -29.89 -1.58
N GLN A 75 -20.60 -30.19 -1.85
CA GLN A 75 -21.11 -30.66 -3.13
C GLN A 75 -22.37 -29.92 -3.56
N PRO A 76 -22.74 -29.91 -4.86
CA PRO A 76 -23.87 -29.13 -5.37
C PRO A 76 -25.22 -29.44 -4.72
N ARG A 77 -25.40 -30.67 -4.21
CA ARG A 77 -26.65 -31.11 -3.54
C ARG A 77 -26.77 -30.63 -2.10
N ALA A 78 -25.68 -30.21 -1.46
CA ALA A 78 -25.74 -29.63 -0.12
C ALA A 78 -26.48 -28.28 -0.18
N SER A 79 -27.26 -27.94 0.85
CA SER A 79 -27.92 -26.64 0.93
C SER A 79 -26.88 -25.51 1.11
N GLN A 80 -27.28 -24.27 0.84
CA GLN A 80 -26.42 -23.09 1.10
C GLN A 80 -25.94 -23.06 2.56
N GLU A 81 -26.85 -23.27 3.51
CA GLU A 81 -26.56 -23.33 4.93
C GLU A 81 -25.55 -24.44 5.27
N SER A 82 -25.73 -25.65 4.73
CA SER A 82 -24.79 -26.75 4.94
C SER A 82 -23.40 -26.41 4.42
N ARG A 83 -23.28 -25.75 3.26
CA ARG A 83 -21.99 -25.34 2.69
C ARG A 83 -21.31 -24.28 3.55
N GLU A 84 -22.03 -23.26 4.01
CA GLU A 84 -21.49 -22.24 4.92
C GLU A 84 -21.04 -22.85 6.26
N GLN A 85 -21.78 -23.84 6.78
CA GLN A 85 -21.40 -24.55 8.00
C GLN A 85 -20.15 -25.42 7.83
N ILE A 86 -19.94 -26.02 6.66
CA ILE A 86 -18.68 -26.72 6.34
C ILE A 86 -17.50 -25.75 6.38
N LEU A 87 -17.62 -24.57 5.75
CA LEU A 87 -16.57 -23.53 5.77
C LEU A 87 -16.23 -23.08 7.20
N THR A 88 -17.27 -22.88 8.01
CA THR A 88 -17.14 -22.49 9.42
C THR A 88 -16.43 -23.58 10.22
N THR A 89 -16.88 -24.82 10.10
CA THR A 89 -16.33 -25.97 10.83
C THR A 89 -14.86 -26.21 10.49
N LEU A 90 -14.50 -26.15 9.19
CA LEU A 90 -13.11 -26.29 8.75
C LEU A 90 -12.23 -25.13 9.23
N SER A 91 -12.76 -23.90 9.24
CA SER A 91 -12.03 -22.76 9.78
C SER A 91 -11.73 -22.89 11.28
N LEU A 92 -12.59 -23.60 12.03
CA LEU A 92 -12.36 -23.86 13.45
C LEU A 92 -11.42 -25.06 13.71
N ALA A 93 -11.13 -25.88 12.70
CA ALA A 93 -10.32 -27.09 12.86
C ALA A 93 -8.83 -26.79 13.13
N SER A 94 -8.28 -25.75 12.50
CA SER A 94 -6.89 -25.31 12.72
C SER A 94 -6.64 -23.90 12.20
N ALA A 95 -5.62 -23.22 12.73
CA ALA A 95 -5.22 -21.89 12.25
C ALA A 95 -4.83 -21.86 10.75
N PRO A 96 -4.06 -22.85 10.21
CA PRO A 96 -3.78 -22.90 8.78
C PRO A 96 -5.04 -23.07 7.90
N ALA A 97 -6.01 -23.88 8.33
CA ALA A 97 -7.28 -24.03 7.62
C ALA A 97 -8.08 -22.73 7.62
N ALA A 98 -8.15 -22.04 8.77
CA ALA A 98 -8.78 -20.73 8.90
C ALA A 98 -8.16 -19.70 7.95
N ALA A 99 -6.82 -19.66 7.90
CA ALA A 99 -6.08 -18.77 7.01
C ALA A 99 -6.34 -19.09 5.53
N GLY A 100 -6.29 -20.37 5.14
CA GLY A 100 -6.54 -20.79 3.76
C GLY A 100 -7.96 -20.45 3.27
N ILE A 101 -8.98 -20.76 4.08
CA ILE A 101 -10.39 -20.43 3.77
C ILE A 101 -10.60 -18.92 3.75
N GLY A 102 -10.01 -18.20 4.71
CA GLY A 102 -10.06 -16.74 4.77
C GLY A 102 -9.48 -16.09 3.52
N SER A 103 -8.29 -16.49 3.10
CA SER A 103 -7.62 -15.98 1.90
C SER A 103 -8.42 -16.25 0.62
N LEU A 104 -8.95 -17.48 0.45
CA LEU A 104 -9.80 -17.79 -0.70
C LEU A 104 -11.10 -16.99 -0.69
N THR A 105 -11.73 -16.82 0.47
CA THR A 105 -12.94 -16.00 0.61
C THR A 105 -12.68 -14.55 0.24
N SER A 106 -11.62 -13.94 0.78
CA SER A 106 -11.22 -12.57 0.45
C SER A 106 -10.89 -12.41 -1.04
N LEU A 107 -10.24 -13.40 -1.66
CA LEU A 107 -9.94 -13.37 -3.09
C LEU A 107 -11.21 -13.47 -3.95
N ILE A 108 -12.13 -14.38 -3.61
CA ILE A 108 -13.42 -14.50 -4.31
C ILE A 108 -14.18 -13.18 -4.24
N LEU A 109 -14.27 -12.57 -3.05
CA LEU A 109 -14.93 -11.28 -2.86
C LEU A 109 -14.26 -10.16 -3.68
N LEU A 110 -12.92 -10.09 -3.65
CA LEU A 110 -12.15 -9.16 -4.47
C LEU A 110 -12.49 -9.31 -5.95
N MET A 111 -12.53 -10.55 -6.47
CA MET A 111 -12.86 -10.83 -7.87
C MET A 111 -14.33 -10.50 -8.19
N THR A 112 -15.28 -10.91 -7.35
CA THR A 112 -16.71 -10.70 -7.59
C THR A 112 -17.08 -9.22 -7.69
N TYR A 113 -16.48 -8.37 -6.86
CA TYR A 113 -16.81 -6.95 -6.80
C TYR A 113 -15.81 -6.05 -7.54
N GLY A 114 -14.60 -6.52 -7.85
CA GLY A 114 -13.56 -5.75 -8.54
C GLY A 114 -13.38 -6.07 -10.03
N ARG A 115 -13.66 -7.31 -10.46
CA ARG A 115 -13.44 -7.73 -11.86
C ARG A 115 -14.44 -7.06 -12.80
N THR A 116 -13.98 -6.64 -13.97
CA THR A 116 -14.82 -6.03 -14.99
C THR A 116 -14.99 -6.94 -16.20
N ASN A 117 -16.10 -6.78 -16.90
CA ASN A 117 -16.30 -7.34 -18.23
C ASN A 117 -15.49 -6.57 -19.29
N ALA A 118 -15.61 -6.98 -20.56
CA ALA A 118 -14.90 -6.35 -21.69
C ALA A 118 -15.24 -4.85 -21.89
N ALA A 119 -16.36 -4.37 -21.34
CA ALA A 119 -16.73 -2.95 -21.37
C ALA A 119 -16.18 -2.15 -20.16
N GLY A 120 -15.30 -2.74 -19.34
CA GLY A 120 -14.74 -2.08 -18.15
C GLY A 120 -15.76 -1.84 -17.04
N ARG A 121 -16.85 -2.63 -16.99
CA ARG A 121 -17.91 -2.51 -15.98
C ARG A 121 -18.05 -3.80 -15.18
N ASN A 122 -18.42 -3.66 -13.91
CA ASN A 122 -18.93 -4.76 -13.10
C ASN A 122 -20.44 -4.52 -12.85
N PRO A 123 -21.31 -5.52 -13.07
CA PRO A 123 -22.75 -5.35 -12.94
C PRO A 123 -23.22 -5.10 -11.50
N ASN A 124 -22.40 -5.39 -10.49
CA ASN A 124 -22.71 -5.07 -9.09
C ASN A 124 -22.57 -3.57 -8.78
N TRP A 125 -21.78 -2.82 -9.55
CA TRP A 125 -21.46 -1.42 -9.26
C TRP A 125 -22.70 -0.51 -9.23
N THR A 126 -23.72 -0.82 -10.02
CA THR A 126 -25.01 -0.11 -10.01
C THR A 126 -25.62 -0.08 -8.61
N ARG A 127 -25.68 -1.24 -7.93
CA ARG A 127 -26.19 -1.35 -6.56
C ARG A 127 -25.30 -0.63 -5.56
N LEU A 128 -23.98 -0.79 -5.72
CA LEU A 128 -22.96 -0.19 -4.86
C LEU A 128 -22.83 1.33 -5.04
N GLY A 129 -23.56 1.93 -5.98
CA GLY A 129 -23.46 3.36 -6.28
C GLY A 129 -22.08 3.79 -6.78
N TYR A 130 -21.28 2.85 -7.30
CA TYR A 130 -19.95 3.15 -7.83
C TYR A 130 -20.08 3.45 -9.34
N PRO A 131 -19.76 4.68 -9.79
CA PRO A 131 -19.90 5.05 -11.20
C PRO A 131 -18.88 4.36 -12.11
N GLY A 132 -17.86 3.69 -11.55
CA GLY A 132 -16.69 3.22 -12.28
C GLY A 132 -15.79 4.36 -12.78
N PRO A 133 -14.79 4.06 -13.60
CA PRO A 133 -13.94 5.07 -14.23
C PRO A 133 -14.76 6.11 -14.98
N VAL A 134 -14.34 7.37 -14.88
CA VAL A 134 -14.90 8.49 -15.65
C VAL A 134 -14.06 8.64 -16.90
N ASP A 135 -14.70 8.59 -18.08
CA ASP A 135 -13.99 8.80 -19.33
C ASP A 135 -13.88 10.30 -19.65
N THR A 136 -12.72 10.88 -19.36
CA THR A 136 -12.41 12.28 -19.66
C THR A 136 -11.58 12.44 -20.95
N ARG A 137 -11.30 11.35 -21.68
CA ARG A 137 -10.28 11.29 -22.76
C ARG A 137 -10.79 11.58 -24.17
N ALA A 138 -11.94 12.23 -24.35
CA ALA A 138 -12.47 12.43 -25.70
C ALA A 138 -11.50 13.20 -26.64
N ASP A 139 -10.59 14.03 -26.10
CA ASP A 139 -9.85 15.02 -26.91
C ASP A 139 -8.32 15.15 -26.67
N GLU A 140 -7.65 14.28 -25.88
CA GLU A 140 -6.20 14.42 -25.63
C GLU A 140 -5.31 13.52 -26.51
N PRO A 141 -4.15 14.00 -27.02
CA PRO A 141 -3.24 13.19 -27.82
C PRO A 141 -2.76 11.92 -27.11
N ALA A 142 -2.68 10.83 -27.89
CA ALA A 142 -2.08 9.58 -27.47
C ALA A 142 -0.57 9.75 -27.28
N ASP A 143 -0.09 9.33 -26.11
CA ASP A 143 1.30 9.24 -25.68
C ASP A 143 1.93 10.53 -25.11
N GLY A 144 1.67 10.78 -23.82
CA GLY A 144 2.40 11.75 -22.98
C GLY A 144 3.72 11.24 -22.40
N ARG A 145 4.35 10.21 -23.00
CA ARG A 145 5.63 9.65 -22.54
C ARG A 145 6.77 10.59 -22.91
N THR A 146 7.32 11.21 -21.88
CA THR A 146 8.50 12.06 -21.96
C THR A 146 9.78 11.24 -21.75
N ILE A 147 9.72 10.20 -20.92
CA ILE A 147 10.83 9.29 -20.66
C ILE A 147 10.78 8.12 -21.65
N THR A 148 11.90 7.81 -22.28
CA THR A 148 12.08 6.56 -23.04
C THR A 148 13.02 5.63 -22.27
N PRO A 149 12.50 4.61 -21.56
CA PRO A 149 13.36 3.64 -20.88
C PRO A 149 14.31 2.93 -21.85
N LEU A 150 15.54 2.70 -21.42
CA LEU A 150 16.54 1.94 -22.13
C LEU A 150 16.10 0.48 -22.22
N ARG A 151 15.83 0.03 -23.45
CA ARG A 151 15.45 -1.35 -23.73
C ARG A 151 16.67 -2.29 -23.65
N ILE A 152 16.47 -3.43 -22.98
CA ILE A 152 17.46 -4.48 -22.80
C ILE A 152 16.89 -5.79 -23.37
N ASP A 153 17.34 -6.16 -24.58
CA ASP A 153 16.89 -7.38 -25.27
C ASP A 153 17.82 -8.59 -25.03
N GLY A 154 18.94 -8.40 -24.35
CA GLY A 154 19.92 -9.44 -23.98
C GLY A 154 20.87 -8.95 -22.90
N ASP A 155 21.75 -9.83 -22.43
CA ASP A 155 22.71 -9.49 -21.36
C ASP A 155 23.50 -8.22 -21.71
N ARG A 156 23.59 -7.29 -20.76
CA ARG A 156 24.21 -5.98 -21.00
C ARG A 156 24.99 -5.49 -19.80
N GLU A 157 26.17 -4.95 -20.07
CA GLU A 157 26.96 -4.18 -19.11
C GLU A 157 26.88 -2.68 -19.44
N LEU A 158 26.64 -1.86 -18.43
CA LEU A 158 26.59 -0.40 -18.49
C LEU A 158 27.64 0.18 -17.52
N THR A 159 28.03 1.43 -17.74
CA THR A 159 28.94 2.16 -16.83
C THR A 159 28.35 3.51 -16.51
N ALA A 160 28.40 3.90 -15.24
CA ALA A 160 27.88 5.15 -14.72
C ALA A 160 28.79 5.69 -13.61
N ASP A 161 28.64 6.96 -13.29
CA ASP A 161 29.29 7.53 -12.11
C ASP A 161 28.48 7.18 -10.85
N ALA A 162 27.15 7.09 -10.99
CA ALA A 162 26.26 6.57 -9.97
C ALA A 162 25.17 5.65 -10.56
N VAL A 163 24.84 4.58 -9.85
CA VAL A 163 23.67 3.74 -10.13
C VAL A 163 22.66 3.87 -9.01
N VAL A 164 21.39 4.10 -9.36
CA VAL A 164 20.27 4.17 -8.41
C VAL A 164 19.38 2.95 -8.58
N VAL A 165 19.21 2.18 -7.51
CA VAL A 165 18.38 0.98 -7.46
C VAL A 165 17.01 1.35 -6.91
N GLY A 166 16.01 1.44 -7.78
CA GLY A 166 14.66 1.88 -7.43
C GLY A 166 14.46 3.38 -7.70
N SER A 167 13.38 3.69 -8.42
CA SER A 167 13.10 5.04 -8.94
C SER A 167 12.04 5.80 -8.14
N GLY A 168 11.71 5.29 -6.94
CA GLY A 168 10.66 5.81 -6.06
C GLY A 168 10.95 7.20 -5.49
N ALA A 169 10.18 7.58 -4.46
CA ALA A 169 10.19 8.92 -3.86
C ALA A 169 11.60 9.51 -3.65
N GLY A 170 12.48 8.77 -2.97
CA GLY A 170 13.85 9.22 -2.71
C GLY A 170 14.82 8.90 -3.85
N GLY A 171 14.78 7.69 -4.40
CA GLY A 171 15.69 7.27 -5.48
C GLY A 171 15.63 8.15 -6.72
N GLY A 172 14.42 8.48 -7.20
CA GLY A 172 14.27 9.36 -8.36
C GLY A 172 14.68 10.80 -8.08
N LEU A 173 14.51 11.30 -6.84
CA LEU A 173 15.01 12.60 -6.43
C LEU A 173 16.54 12.62 -6.45
N ILE A 174 17.20 11.62 -5.85
CA ILE A 174 18.67 11.51 -5.82
C ILE A 174 19.21 11.41 -7.25
N ALA A 175 18.61 10.57 -8.09
CA ALA A 175 18.98 10.47 -9.50
C ALA A 175 18.92 11.83 -10.21
N GLY A 176 17.83 12.58 -10.03
CA GLY A 176 17.68 13.92 -10.59
C GLY A 176 18.72 14.92 -10.08
N ARG A 177 19.04 14.90 -8.79
CA ARG A 177 20.05 15.79 -8.19
C ARG A 177 21.46 15.46 -8.67
N LEU A 178 21.83 14.19 -8.75
CA LEU A 178 23.15 13.76 -9.22
C LEU A 178 23.33 14.04 -10.72
N ALA A 179 22.31 13.76 -11.54
CA ALA A 179 22.34 14.05 -12.96
C ALA A 179 22.43 15.57 -13.23
N ALA A 180 21.66 16.39 -12.49
CA ALA A 180 21.73 17.85 -12.59
C ALA A 180 23.11 18.41 -12.16
N ALA A 181 23.85 17.70 -11.30
CA ALA A 181 25.22 18.03 -10.93
C ALA A 181 26.26 17.54 -11.96
N GLY A 182 25.85 16.91 -13.05
CA GLY A 182 26.71 16.46 -14.15
C GLY A 182 27.19 15.01 -14.05
N ALA A 183 26.73 14.24 -13.07
CA ALA A 183 27.06 12.81 -12.98
C ALA A 183 26.32 12.01 -14.06
N ARG A 184 26.96 11.00 -14.64
CA ARG A 184 26.28 9.99 -15.46
C ARG A 184 25.53 9.04 -14.53
N VAL A 185 24.21 9.05 -14.62
CA VAL A 185 23.32 8.28 -13.74
C VAL A 185 22.57 7.22 -14.53
N VAL A 186 22.60 5.98 -14.03
CA VAL A 186 21.72 4.90 -14.48
C VAL A 186 20.75 4.55 -13.35
N VAL A 187 19.46 4.49 -13.66
CA VAL A 187 18.39 4.08 -12.73
C VAL A 187 17.88 2.71 -13.14
N LEU A 188 17.80 1.77 -12.20
CA LEU A 188 17.20 0.44 -12.41
C LEU A 188 15.90 0.34 -11.62
N GLU A 189 14.77 0.08 -12.29
CA GLU A 189 13.44 -0.03 -11.68
C GLU A 189 12.82 -1.39 -11.98
N ALA A 190 12.28 -2.06 -10.95
CA ALA A 190 11.66 -3.38 -11.11
C ALA A 190 10.28 -3.31 -11.78
N GLY A 191 9.53 -2.23 -11.57
CA GLY A 191 8.26 -1.97 -12.24
C GLY A 191 8.44 -1.33 -13.63
N ARG A 192 7.32 -1.07 -14.32
CA ARG A 192 7.31 -0.45 -15.65
C ARG A 192 7.06 1.05 -15.61
N TYR A 193 7.51 1.78 -16.62
CA TYR A 193 7.10 3.15 -16.86
C TYR A 193 5.68 3.19 -17.40
N ARG A 194 4.85 4.03 -16.76
CA ARG A 194 3.47 4.27 -17.12
C ARG A 194 3.19 5.77 -17.12
N THR A 195 2.33 6.20 -18.02
CA THR A 195 1.83 7.57 -18.09
C THR A 195 0.33 7.63 -17.93
N GLU A 196 -0.21 8.84 -17.96
CA GLU A 196 -1.62 9.16 -17.85
C GLU A 196 -2.49 8.30 -18.79
N SER A 197 -2.01 7.94 -19.98
CA SER A 197 -2.71 7.09 -20.96
C SER A 197 -2.78 5.61 -20.57
N ASP A 198 -1.85 5.13 -19.74
CA ASP A 198 -1.76 3.72 -19.32
C ASP A 198 -2.68 3.39 -18.13
N PHE A 199 -3.27 4.39 -17.47
CA PHE A 199 -4.16 4.21 -16.32
C PHE A 199 -5.62 4.12 -16.76
N ASP A 200 -6.27 3.00 -16.54
CA ASP A 200 -7.70 2.81 -16.85
C ASP A 200 -8.62 3.19 -15.68
N GLN A 201 -8.04 3.48 -14.49
CA GLN A 201 -8.72 3.69 -13.21
C GLN A 201 -9.50 2.46 -12.71
N LEU A 202 -9.14 1.27 -13.21
CA LEU A 202 -9.69 0.01 -12.76
C LEU A 202 -8.79 -0.60 -11.68
N GLU A 203 -9.44 -1.12 -10.64
CA GLU A 203 -8.77 -1.60 -9.43
C GLU A 203 -7.79 -2.76 -9.70
N LEU A 204 -8.26 -3.84 -10.33
CA LEU A 204 -7.42 -5.04 -10.54
C LEU A 204 -6.29 -4.81 -11.55
N PRO A 205 -6.51 -4.15 -12.71
CA PRO A 205 -5.42 -3.78 -13.61
C PRO A 205 -4.36 -2.89 -12.95
N ALA A 206 -4.78 -1.93 -12.11
CA ALA A 206 -3.85 -1.10 -11.37
C ALA A 206 -3.03 -1.90 -10.35
N TYR A 207 -3.66 -2.82 -9.61
CA TYR A 207 -2.93 -3.71 -8.71
C TYR A 207 -1.86 -4.51 -9.44
N GLN A 208 -2.21 -5.19 -10.53
CA GLN A 208 -1.26 -5.96 -11.33
C GLN A 208 -0.16 -5.08 -11.97
N GLY A 209 -0.52 -3.87 -12.38
CA GLY A 209 0.34 -3.01 -13.19
C GLY A 209 1.20 -2.01 -12.43
N SER A 210 0.84 -1.68 -11.18
CA SER A 210 1.41 -0.55 -10.44
C SER A 210 1.56 -0.76 -8.94
N TYR A 211 1.23 -1.95 -8.41
CA TYR A 211 1.47 -2.30 -7.01
C TYR A 211 2.53 -3.40 -6.89
N TRP A 212 3.33 -3.30 -5.84
CA TRP A 212 4.28 -4.32 -5.44
C TRP A 212 3.53 -5.64 -5.20
N ARG A 213 4.04 -6.73 -5.78
CA ARG A 213 3.43 -8.07 -5.76
C ARG A 213 1.96 -8.13 -6.25
N GLY A 214 1.56 -7.17 -7.08
CA GLY A 214 0.23 -7.21 -7.69
C GLY A 214 -0.90 -6.80 -6.74
N GLY A 215 -0.62 -6.05 -5.67
CA GLY A 215 -1.65 -5.48 -4.80
C GLY A 215 -1.46 -5.74 -3.30
N PRO A 216 -2.55 -5.69 -2.50
CA PRO A 216 -2.52 -5.95 -1.07
C PRO A 216 -1.83 -7.28 -0.73
N THR A 217 -0.79 -7.21 0.09
CA THR A 217 0.07 -8.37 0.42
C THR A 217 0.21 -8.50 1.93
N ALA A 218 -0.17 -9.65 2.50
CA ALA A 218 0.00 -9.88 3.94
C ALA A 218 1.48 -10.08 4.32
N THR A 219 1.86 -9.65 5.53
CA THR A 219 3.09 -10.10 6.19
C THR A 219 3.07 -11.62 6.38
N ALA A 220 4.23 -12.24 6.56
CA ALA A 220 4.38 -13.70 6.67
C ALA A 220 3.63 -14.29 7.87
N ASP A 221 3.45 -13.51 8.93
CA ASP A 221 2.66 -13.81 10.12
C ASP A 221 1.17 -13.40 10.01
N LEU A 222 0.75 -12.89 8.84
CA LEU A 222 -0.62 -12.48 8.50
C LEU A 222 -1.19 -11.36 9.40
N ASN A 223 -0.34 -10.61 10.09
CA ASN A 223 -0.74 -9.56 11.02
C ASN A 223 -1.08 -8.23 10.33
N VAL A 224 -0.38 -7.88 9.24
CA VAL A 224 -0.55 -6.60 8.55
C VAL A 224 -0.66 -6.81 7.04
N ILE A 225 -1.60 -6.11 6.40
CA ILE A 225 -1.75 -6.06 4.95
C ILE A 225 -0.99 -4.85 4.40
N LEU A 226 0.07 -5.12 3.65
CA LEU A 226 0.95 -4.13 3.02
C LEU A 226 0.41 -3.68 1.67
N MET A 227 0.50 -2.39 1.40
CA MET A 227 0.28 -1.79 0.08
C MET A 227 1.47 -0.92 -0.29
N ALA A 228 2.09 -1.18 -1.43
CA ALA A 228 3.22 -0.40 -1.93
C ALA A 228 3.13 -0.28 -3.46
N GLY A 229 3.58 0.85 -4.02
CA GLY A 229 3.61 1.05 -5.46
C GLY A 229 4.85 0.47 -6.12
N ALA A 230 4.72 0.06 -7.37
CA ALA A 230 5.79 -0.48 -8.21
C ALA A 230 5.71 0.12 -9.61
N GLY A 231 6.81 0.66 -10.12
CA GLY A 231 6.84 1.39 -11.39
C GLY A 231 7.84 2.54 -11.37
N VAL A 232 8.08 3.15 -12.53
CA VAL A 232 8.96 4.33 -12.60
C VAL A 232 8.32 5.49 -11.82
N GLY A 233 8.99 5.95 -10.76
CA GLY A 233 8.44 6.89 -9.76
C GLY A 233 7.89 6.22 -8.48
N GLY A 234 7.80 4.90 -8.45
CA GLY A 234 7.35 4.09 -7.31
C GLY A 234 5.98 4.48 -6.77
N GLY A 235 5.81 4.40 -5.44
CA GLY A 235 4.56 4.77 -4.77
C GLY A 235 4.07 6.19 -5.01
N THR A 236 4.92 7.12 -5.48
CA THR A 236 4.50 8.50 -5.77
C THR A 236 3.56 8.62 -6.97
N VAL A 237 3.45 7.57 -7.79
CA VAL A 237 2.53 7.52 -8.94
C VAL A 237 1.10 7.19 -8.51
N ILE A 238 0.95 6.39 -7.45
CA ILE A 238 -0.35 5.84 -7.01
C ILE A 238 -0.79 6.28 -5.61
N ASN A 239 0.05 6.99 -4.85
CA ASN A 239 -0.33 7.44 -3.50
C ASN A 239 -1.45 8.51 -3.54
N TRP A 240 -2.02 8.77 -2.37
CA TRP A 240 -3.14 9.71 -2.20
C TRP A 240 -2.73 11.19 -2.06
N THR A 241 -1.48 11.57 -2.40
CA THR A 241 -0.96 12.97 -2.41
C THR A 241 -0.84 13.70 -1.07
N ASN A 242 -1.04 13.04 0.07
CA ASN A 242 -0.92 13.69 1.38
C ASN A 242 0.50 14.23 1.60
N CYS A 243 0.62 15.54 1.80
CA CYS A 243 1.87 16.24 2.07
C CYS A 243 1.87 16.80 3.49
N LEU A 244 2.54 16.11 4.41
CA LEU A 244 2.77 16.56 5.77
C LEU A 244 4.28 16.64 6.03
N LYS A 245 4.74 17.72 6.64
CA LYS A 245 6.14 17.86 7.06
C LYS A 245 6.41 16.99 8.29
N THR A 246 7.64 16.52 8.41
CA THR A 246 8.13 15.81 9.60
C THR A 246 7.99 16.71 10.83
N ARG A 247 7.45 16.17 11.92
CA ARG A 247 7.24 16.94 13.14
C ARG A 247 8.54 17.20 13.89
N ASP A 248 8.61 18.33 14.58
CA ASP A 248 9.82 18.73 15.30
C ASP A 248 10.17 17.76 16.45
N GLY A 249 9.18 17.16 17.11
CA GLY A 249 9.41 16.14 18.13
C GLY A 249 10.19 14.93 17.58
N VAL A 250 9.77 14.45 16.41
CA VAL A 250 10.42 13.34 15.71
C VAL A 250 11.82 13.72 15.23
N ARG A 251 11.99 14.93 14.69
CA ARG A 251 13.30 15.44 14.26
C ARG A 251 14.28 15.52 15.43
N ARG A 252 13.82 15.99 16.60
CA ARG A 252 14.62 16.03 17.83
C ARG A 252 15.00 14.62 18.29
N GLU A 253 14.06 13.68 18.30
CA GLU A 253 14.33 12.27 18.62
C GLU A 253 15.42 11.69 17.71
N TRP A 254 15.33 11.90 16.39
CA TRP A 254 16.35 11.42 15.45
C TRP A 254 17.72 12.06 15.68
N ALA A 255 17.75 13.34 16.03
CA ALA A 255 18.99 14.03 16.37
C ALA A 255 19.62 13.48 17.66
N THR A 256 18.84 13.29 18.72
CA THR A 256 19.35 12.93 20.05
C THR A 256 19.62 11.44 20.21
N GLU A 257 18.77 10.59 19.67
CA GLU A 257 18.81 9.14 19.90
C GLU A 257 19.57 8.39 18.80
N HIS A 258 19.62 8.94 17.58
CA HIS A 258 20.23 8.28 16.44
C HIS A 258 21.46 9.01 15.89
N GLY A 259 21.77 10.21 16.38
CA GLY A 259 22.95 10.98 16.01
C GLY A 259 22.83 11.73 14.69
N LEU A 260 21.61 11.91 14.17
CA LEU A 260 21.34 12.72 12.97
C LEU A 260 21.13 14.19 13.38
N THR A 261 22.15 14.79 13.99
CA THR A 261 22.06 16.04 14.77
C THR A 261 21.60 17.24 13.95
N ASP A 262 21.84 17.24 12.65
CA ASP A 262 21.45 18.31 11.73
C ASP A 262 19.95 18.30 11.41
N LEU A 263 19.24 17.19 11.64
CA LEU A 263 17.80 17.09 11.35
C LEU A 263 16.93 17.98 12.23
N ALA A 264 17.40 18.31 13.44
CA ALA A 264 16.71 19.21 14.36
C ALA A 264 17.14 20.68 14.20
N THR A 265 17.70 21.05 13.04
CA THR A 265 18.18 22.41 12.73
C THR A 265 17.60 22.93 11.43
N ASP A 266 17.80 24.23 11.17
CA ASP A 266 17.45 24.92 9.92
C ASP A 266 18.06 24.25 8.68
N ALA A 267 19.14 23.45 8.82
CA ALA A 267 19.72 22.71 7.71
C ALA A 267 18.70 21.75 7.08
N PHE A 268 17.92 21.05 7.89
CA PHE A 268 16.92 20.13 7.39
C PHE A 268 15.63 20.84 6.94
N ASP A 269 15.30 21.98 7.54
CA ASP A 269 14.18 22.81 7.07
C ASP A 269 14.38 23.25 5.62
N ARG A 270 15.62 23.56 5.20
CA ARG A 270 15.93 23.85 3.79
C ARG A 270 15.57 22.69 2.86
N HIS A 271 15.79 21.45 3.25
CA HIS A 271 15.42 20.28 2.45
C HIS A 271 13.91 20.10 2.39
N LEU A 272 13.22 20.23 3.53
CA LEU A 272 11.76 20.17 3.59
C LEU A 272 11.13 21.25 2.71
N ASP A 273 11.58 22.50 2.81
CA ASP A 273 11.06 23.63 2.03
C ASP A 273 11.37 23.52 0.54
N THR A 274 12.56 23.01 0.19
CA THR A 274 12.94 22.75 -1.19
C THR A 274 12.03 21.71 -1.82
N VAL A 275 11.82 20.57 -1.15
CA VAL A 275 10.91 19.52 -1.62
C VAL A 275 9.48 20.05 -1.71
N TRP A 276 9.01 20.77 -0.70
CA TRP A 276 7.67 21.36 -0.66
C TRP A 276 7.41 22.28 -1.86
N ARG A 277 8.37 23.13 -2.19
CA ARG A 277 8.31 24.05 -3.33
C ARG A 277 8.37 23.31 -4.67
N GLU A 278 9.29 22.36 -4.82
CA GLU A 278 9.49 21.66 -6.10
C GLU A 278 8.33 20.74 -6.46
N LEU A 279 7.71 20.11 -5.47
CA LEU A 279 6.48 19.34 -5.65
C LEU A 279 5.24 20.23 -5.86
N SER A 280 5.41 21.56 -5.85
CA SER A 280 4.31 22.54 -5.94
C SER A 280 3.20 22.27 -4.93
N VAL A 281 3.58 21.97 -3.68
CA VAL A 281 2.59 21.61 -2.65
C VAL A 281 1.62 22.76 -2.40
N THR A 282 0.32 22.49 -2.52
CA THR A 282 -0.77 23.46 -2.37
C THR A 282 -1.72 23.08 -1.24
N GLY A 283 -2.34 24.08 -0.61
CA GLY A 283 -3.46 23.90 0.32
C GLY A 283 -4.83 23.84 -0.39
N LYS A 284 -4.86 23.95 -1.72
CA LYS A 284 -6.05 23.75 -2.55
C LYS A 284 -6.18 22.26 -2.95
N CYS A 285 -7.18 21.95 -3.79
CA CYS A 285 -7.42 20.61 -4.32
C CYS A 285 -7.71 19.56 -3.23
N SER A 286 -8.33 20.01 -2.13
CA SER A 286 -8.73 19.21 -0.96
C SER A 286 -10.22 19.32 -0.69
N GLU A 287 -11.02 19.27 -1.75
CA GLU A 287 -12.47 19.25 -1.68
C GLU A 287 -12.96 18.09 -0.81
N LEU A 288 -13.92 18.36 0.06
CA LEU A 288 -14.48 17.38 0.98
C LEU A 288 -15.66 16.67 0.32
N ASN A 289 -15.53 15.36 0.11
CA ASN A 289 -16.71 14.50 -0.10
C ASN A 289 -17.49 14.30 1.22
N ARG A 290 -18.63 13.61 1.17
CA ARG A 290 -19.51 13.48 2.34
C ARG A 290 -18.88 12.67 3.49
N VAL A 291 -17.91 11.79 3.20
CA VAL A 291 -17.14 11.07 4.24
C VAL A 291 -16.27 12.06 5.01
N HIS A 292 -15.58 12.96 4.33
CA HIS A 292 -14.78 13.99 4.98
C HIS A 292 -15.66 15.03 5.69
N GLU A 293 -16.82 15.39 5.13
CA GLU A 293 -17.79 16.25 5.83
C GLU A 293 -18.32 15.57 7.10
N ALA A 294 -18.55 14.25 7.08
CA ALA A 294 -18.92 13.49 8.26
C ALA A 294 -17.80 13.48 9.30
N MET A 295 -16.54 13.29 8.88
CA MET A 295 -15.37 13.44 9.76
C MET A 295 -15.35 14.82 10.41
N HIS A 296 -15.51 15.89 9.62
CA HIS A 296 -15.49 17.26 10.13
C HIS A 296 -16.61 17.49 11.15
N ARG A 297 -17.86 17.12 10.82
CA ARG A 297 -18.99 17.24 11.75
C ARG A 297 -18.78 16.45 13.04
N GLY A 298 -18.26 15.22 12.94
CA GLY A 298 -17.97 14.39 14.11
C GLY A 298 -16.88 15.01 14.98
N ALA A 299 -15.81 15.54 14.36
CA ALA A 299 -14.72 16.20 15.08
C ALA A 299 -15.20 17.48 15.77
N GLU A 300 -15.99 18.31 15.09
CA GLU A 300 -16.60 19.51 15.66
C GLU A 300 -17.50 19.18 16.86
N ALA A 301 -18.36 18.17 16.73
CA ALA A 301 -19.25 17.73 17.81
C ALA A 301 -18.50 17.19 19.04
N LEU A 302 -17.30 16.63 18.84
CA LEU A 302 -16.44 16.12 19.91
C LEU A 302 -15.43 17.16 20.43
N GLY A 303 -15.35 18.34 19.80
CA GLY A 303 -14.35 19.36 20.10
C GLY A 303 -12.92 18.96 19.73
N TRP A 304 -12.74 18.08 18.73
CA TRP A 304 -11.44 17.64 18.25
C TRP A 304 -10.93 18.51 17.10
N SER A 305 -9.61 18.54 16.91
CA SER A 305 -8.97 19.16 15.74
C SER A 305 -9.56 18.66 14.41
N PHE A 306 -9.67 19.54 13.42
CA PHE A 306 -9.88 19.15 12.02
C PHE A 306 -9.06 20.07 11.10
N ALA A 307 -8.41 19.50 10.10
CA ALA A 307 -7.67 20.22 9.07
C ALA A 307 -7.86 19.59 7.70
N THR A 308 -7.69 20.41 6.65
CA THR A 308 -7.57 19.90 5.28
C THR A 308 -6.11 19.58 4.94
N ILE A 309 -5.90 18.53 4.16
CA ILE A 309 -4.56 18.07 3.77
C ILE A 309 -3.97 18.93 2.65
N PHE A 310 -2.66 19.19 2.71
CA PHE A 310 -1.88 19.76 1.62
C PHE A 310 -1.47 18.70 0.60
N ARG A 311 -1.31 19.07 -0.68
CA ARG A 311 -1.11 18.11 -1.78
C ARG A 311 -0.07 18.56 -2.80
N ASN A 312 0.69 17.60 -3.34
CA ASN A 312 1.61 17.78 -4.47
C ASN A 312 0.86 17.69 -5.81
N TRP A 313 0.08 18.73 -6.11
CA TRP A 313 -0.87 18.72 -7.22
C TRP A 313 -0.77 20.01 -8.05
N ASP A 314 -0.71 19.89 -9.37
CA ASP A 314 -0.93 21.02 -10.29
C ASP A 314 -2.40 21.43 -10.26
N GLU A 315 -2.66 22.58 -9.62
CA GLU A 315 -4.00 23.17 -9.50
C GLU A 315 -4.71 23.36 -10.86
N LYS A 316 -3.96 23.56 -11.95
CA LYS A 316 -4.55 23.83 -13.28
C LYS A 316 -5.11 22.58 -13.94
N ARG A 317 -4.62 21.41 -13.55
CA ARG A 317 -5.01 20.11 -14.11
C ARG A 317 -5.88 19.31 -13.15
N HIS A 318 -6.09 19.81 -11.92
CA HIS A 318 -6.91 19.15 -10.92
C HIS A 318 -8.36 19.00 -11.37
N ASP A 319 -8.90 17.79 -11.19
CA ASP A 319 -10.31 17.48 -11.41
C ASP A 319 -10.83 16.56 -10.28
N ALA A 320 -11.69 17.11 -9.43
CA ALA A 320 -12.31 16.39 -8.32
C ALA A 320 -13.20 15.21 -8.78
N ALA A 321 -13.69 15.21 -10.02
CA ALA A 321 -14.52 14.13 -10.56
C ALA A 321 -13.73 12.82 -10.72
N ILE A 322 -12.42 12.89 -10.95
CA ILE A 322 -11.55 11.74 -11.17
C ILE A 322 -10.50 11.52 -10.06
N ALA A 323 -10.35 12.51 -9.18
CA ALA A 323 -9.44 12.49 -8.04
C ALA A 323 -9.61 11.28 -7.10
N GLY A 324 -10.82 10.73 -6.98
CA GLY A 324 -11.06 9.57 -6.12
C GLY A 324 -10.41 8.27 -6.61
N HIS A 325 -9.95 8.22 -7.86
CA HIS A 325 -9.30 7.05 -8.47
C HIS A 325 -7.76 7.10 -8.42
N LEU A 326 -7.16 8.05 -7.72
CA LEU A 326 -5.70 8.23 -7.69
C LEU A 326 -4.92 7.00 -7.22
N GLY A 327 -5.54 6.13 -6.41
CA GLY A 327 -4.98 4.83 -6.04
C GLY A 327 -4.69 3.92 -7.24
N PHE A 328 -5.27 4.21 -8.40
CA PHE A 328 -5.13 3.43 -9.63
C PHE A 328 -4.38 4.18 -10.74
N GLY A 329 -3.68 5.25 -10.35
CA GLY A 329 -2.97 6.14 -11.26
C GLY A 329 -3.77 7.40 -11.59
N ASP A 330 -3.04 8.47 -11.83
CA ASP A 330 -3.62 9.77 -12.15
C ASP A 330 -3.77 9.95 -13.66
N ARG A 331 -5.02 9.98 -14.14
CA ARG A 331 -5.33 10.27 -15.56
C ARG A 331 -5.31 11.76 -15.88
N SER A 332 -5.44 12.64 -14.89
CA SER A 332 -5.43 14.10 -15.10
C SER A 332 -4.02 14.64 -15.38
N GLY A 333 -2.99 13.86 -15.04
CA GLY A 333 -1.59 14.26 -15.16
C GLY A 333 -1.22 15.43 -14.27
N ALA A 334 -1.95 15.61 -13.18
CA ALA A 334 -1.86 16.76 -12.29
C ALA A 334 -1.03 16.44 -11.04
N LYS A 335 -0.95 15.17 -10.64
CA LYS A 335 -0.06 14.67 -9.58
C LYS A 335 1.40 14.97 -9.92
N GLN A 336 2.08 15.65 -9.00
CA GLN A 336 3.51 15.95 -9.08
C GLN A 336 4.33 14.78 -8.52
N SER A 337 4.31 13.65 -9.22
CA SER A 337 5.07 12.44 -8.85
C SER A 337 6.58 12.63 -9.05
N THR A 338 7.40 11.76 -8.45
CA THR A 338 8.86 11.79 -8.66
C THR A 338 9.24 11.59 -10.12
N ALA A 339 8.45 10.79 -10.86
CA ALA A 339 8.66 10.58 -12.28
C ALA A 339 8.63 11.91 -13.07
N LYS A 340 7.66 12.77 -12.76
CA LYS A 340 7.47 14.07 -13.44
C LYS A 340 8.44 15.14 -12.93
N VAL A 341 8.61 15.27 -11.61
CA VAL A 341 9.36 16.38 -11.01
C VAL A 341 10.88 16.19 -11.11
N TYR A 342 11.36 14.95 -11.01
CA TYR A 342 12.80 14.68 -10.90
C TYR A 342 13.35 13.82 -12.04
N LEU A 343 12.71 12.70 -12.38
CA LEU A 343 13.23 11.77 -13.38
C LEU A 343 13.12 12.30 -14.81
N GLU A 344 12.01 12.92 -15.18
CA GLU A 344 11.83 13.49 -16.51
C GLU A 344 12.91 14.56 -16.82
N PRO A 345 13.17 15.57 -15.96
CA PRO A 345 14.30 16.46 -16.15
C PRO A 345 15.67 15.75 -16.15
N ALA A 346 15.87 14.72 -15.32
CA ALA A 346 17.12 13.96 -15.28
C ALA A 346 17.43 13.33 -16.64
N VAL A 347 16.42 12.74 -17.28
CA VAL A 347 16.56 12.11 -18.60
C VAL A 347 16.68 13.17 -19.69
N LEU A 348 15.71 14.09 -19.77
CA LEU A 348 15.58 15.01 -20.90
C LEU A 348 16.65 16.11 -20.92
N LYS A 349 17.09 16.60 -19.76
CA LYS A 349 18.01 17.74 -19.66
C LYS A 349 19.43 17.31 -19.30
N HIS A 350 19.58 16.18 -18.61
CA HIS A 350 20.86 15.77 -18.03
C HIS A 350 21.35 14.39 -18.52
N GLY A 351 20.59 13.70 -19.38
CA GLY A 351 21.02 12.47 -20.03
C GLY A 351 21.09 11.25 -19.12
N ALA A 352 20.36 11.23 -18.00
CA ALA A 352 20.23 10.03 -17.19
C ALA A 352 19.53 8.91 -17.98
N GLU A 353 19.94 7.66 -17.77
CA GLU A 353 19.33 6.49 -18.39
C GLU A 353 18.49 5.71 -17.37
N ILE A 354 17.31 5.23 -17.78
CA ILE A 354 16.42 4.43 -16.92
C ILE A 354 16.18 3.07 -17.57
N VAL A 355 16.44 1.98 -16.86
CA VAL A 355 16.02 0.62 -17.25
C VAL A 355 14.83 0.23 -16.38
N ASP A 356 13.66 0.08 -17.00
CA ASP A 356 12.45 -0.39 -16.32
C ASP A 356 12.31 -1.92 -16.44
N GLY A 357 11.45 -2.52 -15.60
CA GLY A 357 11.26 -3.97 -15.56
C GLY A 357 12.53 -4.76 -15.24
N CYS A 358 13.48 -4.16 -14.52
CA CYS A 358 14.75 -4.74 -14.12
C CYS A 358 14.84 -4.82 -12.59
N ARG A 359 14.72 -6.04 -12.05
CA ARG A 359 14.86 -6.31 -10.63
C ARG A 359 16.34 -6.47 -10.27
N VAL A 360 16.86 -5.56 -9.46
CA VAL A 360 18.22 -5.66 -8.93
C VAL A 360 18.32 -6.78 -7.89
N GLU A 361 19.36 -7.58 -8.02
CA GLU A 361 19.57 -8.76 -7.18
C GLU A 361 20.58 -8.50 -6.09
N ARG A 362 21.73 -7.91 -6.43
CA ARG A 362 22.78 -7.61 -5.48
C ARG A 362 23.65 -6.45 -5.91
N VAL A 363 24.28 -5.83 -4.92
CA VAL A 363 25.38 -4.90 -5.06
C VAL A 363 26.66 -5.68 -5.37
N LEU A 364 27.49 -5.11 -6.23
CA LEU A 364 28.84 -5.59 -6.52
C LEU A 364 29.82 -4.84 -5.61
N VAL A 365 30.71 -5.57 -4.94
CA VAL A 365 31.68 -5.01 -4.00
C VAL A 365 33.08 -5.47 -4.41
N GLU A 366 34.00 -4.52 -4.56
CA GLU A 366 35.41 -4.75 -4.87
C GLU A 366 36.27 -4.00 -3.86
N ASN A 367 37.25 -4.68 -3.26
CA ASN A 367 38.12 -4.11 -2.21
C ASN A 367 37.33 -3.47 -1.05
N GLY A 368 36.19 -4.06 -0.68
CA GLY A 368 35.32 -3.56 0.39
C GLY A 368 34.51 -2.31 0.06
N ARG A 369 34.48 -1.88 -1.21
CA ARG A 369 33.73 -0.70 -1.67
C ARG A 369 32.74 -1.04 -2.78
N ALA A 370 31.75 -0.18 -2.97
CA ALA A 370 30.82 -0.28 -4.09
C ALA A 370 31.54 -0.33 -5.45
N ALA A 371 31.12 -1.27 -6.30
CA ALA A 371 31.62 -1.46 -7.66
C ALA A 371 30.49 -1.56 -8.71
N GLY A 372 29.24 -1.39 -8.28
CA GLY A 372 28.06 -1.43 -9.14
C GLY A 372 26.97 -2.34 -8.62
N VAL A 373 26.09 -2.78 -9.52
CA VAL A 373 24.97 -3.69 -9.22
C VAL A 373 24.75 -4.67 -10.36
N THR A 374 24.08 -5.79 -10.06
CA THR A 374 23.56 -6.70 -11.09
C THR A 374 22.09 -7.03 -10.82
N GLY A 375 21.31 -7.17 -11.89
CA GLY A 375 19.89 -7.44 -11.86
C GLY A 375 19.41 -8.24 -13.06
N ARG A 376 18.13 -8.61 -13.05
CA ARG A 376 17.47 -9.32 -14.16
C ARG A 376 16.26 -8.56 -14.66
N THR A 377 16.10 -8.52 -15.98
CA THR A 377 14.89 -8.00 -16.63
C THR A 377 13.76 -9.02 -16.57
N GLY A 378 12.53 -8.57 -16.83
CA GLY A 378 11.39 -9.48 -17.00
C GLY A 378 11.54 -10.49 -18.16
N SER A 379 12.43 -10.24 -19.13
CA SER A 379 12.77 -11.22 -20.19
C SER A 379 13.83 -12.23 -19.76
N GLY A 380 14.42 -12.07 -18.57
CA GLY A 380 15.48 -12.93 -18.05
C GLY A 380 16.91 -12.46 -18.38
N ALA A 381 17.07 -11.35 -19.10
CA ALA A 381 18.38 -10.79 -19.43
C ALA A 381 19.07 -10.22 -18.18
N THR A 382 20.38 -10.43 -18.09
CA THR A 382 21.22 -9.89 -17.01
C THR A 382 21.64 -8.46 -17.34
N VAL A 383 21.41 -7.53 -16.40
CA VAL A 383 21.92 -6.16 -16.49
C VAL A 383 22.95 -5.96 -15.39
N THR A 384 24.16 -5.57 -15.78
CA THR A 384 25.22 -5.16 -14.85
C THR A 384 25.52 -3.70 -15.07
N VAL A 385 25.54 -2.90 -14.00
CA VAL A 385 25.93 -1.49 -14.07
C VAL A 385 27.15 -1.31 -13.19
N ARG A 386 28.28 -0.93 -13.77
CA ARG A 386 29.51 -0.59 -13.05
C ARG A 386 29.46 0.87 -12.63
N ALA A 387 29.53 1.12 -11.33
CA ALA A 387 29.54 2.47 -10.76
C ALA A 387 30.21 2.47 -9.37
N PRO A 388 31.03 3.48 -9.05
CA PRO A 388 31.64 3.64 -7.72
C PRO A 388 30.64 4.13 -6.65
N ILE A 389 29.49 4.66 -7.07
CA ILE A 389 28.41 5.12 -6.20
C ILE A 389 27.17 4.27 -6.48
N VAL A 390 26.66 3.60 -5.46
CA VAL A 390 25.43 2.80 -5.51
C VAL A 390 24.43 3.37 -4.52
N VAL A 391 23.27 3.81 -4.99
CA VAL A 391 22.17 4.26 -4.14
C VAL A 391 21.11 3.18 -4.10
N VAL A 392 20.92 2.54 -2.95
CA VAL A 392 19.86 1.55 -2.71
C VAL A 392 18.59 2.27 -2.27
N ALA A 393 17.58 2.25 -3.14
CA ALA A 393 16.32 3.00 -3.01
C ALA A 393 15.09 2.17 -3.48
N ALA A 394 15.11 0.85 -3.24
CA ALA A 394 14.07 -0.10 -3.65
C ALA A 394 12.83 -0.14 -2.73
N GLY A 395 12.76 0.76 -1.75
CA GLY A 395 11.72 0.82 -0.71
C GLY A 395 12.06 -0.06 0.51
N ALA A 396 11.46 0.25 1.66
CA ALA A 396 11.70 -0.47 2.92
C ALA A 396 11.30 -1.96 2.91
N LEU A 397 10.60 -2.40 1.85
CA LEU A 397 10.27 -3.80 1.66
C LEU A 397 11.34 -4.58 0.89
N GLU A 398 12.12 -3.94 0.01
CA GLU A 398 13.04 -4.63 -0.91
C GLU A 398 14.51 -4.17 -0.81
N SER A 399 14.78 -2.94 -0.38
CA SER A 399 16.14 -2.45 -0.07
C SER A 399 16.92 -3.39 0.87
N PRO A 400 16.36 -3.84 2.01
CA PRO A 400 17.06 -4.83 2.84
C PRO A 400 17.27 -6.16 2.10
N GLY A 401 16.34 -6.56 1.23
CA GLY A 401 16.50 -7.77 0.42
C GLY A 401 17.70 -7.68 -0.54
N VAL A 402 17.94 -6.53 -1.15
CA VAL A 402 19.13 -6.28 -1.98
C VAL A 402 20.40 -6.39 -1.14
N LEU A 403 20.45 -5.76 0.03
CA LEU A 403 21.63 -5.78 0.90
C LEU A 403 21.90 -7.19 1.48
N LEU A 404 20.88 -7.89 1.95
CA LEU A 404 20.99 -9.26 2.48
C LEU A 404 21.51 -10.23 1.42
N ARG A 405 21.02 -10.15 0.17
CA ARG A 405 21.54 -10.96 -0.94
C ARG A 405 22.98 -10.60 -1.33
N SER A 406 23.43 -9.39 -0.97
CA SER A 406 24.78 -8.90 -1.22
C SER A 406 25.75 -9.23 -0.08
N GLY A 407 25.24 -9.61 1.10
CA GLY A 407 26.05 -9.89 2.29
C GLY A 407 26.68 -8.65 2.93
N ILE A 408 26.03 -7.49 2.82
CA ILE A 408 26.51 -6.18 3.34
C ILE A 408 25.44 -5.49 4.19
N GLY A 409 25.81 -4.38 4.85
CA GLY A 409 24.93 -3.53 5.64
C GLY A 409 24.86 -3.91 7.13
N GLY A 410 25.77 -4.77 7.59
CA GLY A 410 25.88 -5.15 8.99
C GLY A 410 24.66 -5.91 9.58
N PRO A 411 24.68 -6.14 10.90
CA PRO A 411 23.68 -6.97 11.58
C PRO A 411 22.28 -6.36 11.63
N ALA A 412 22.16 -5.04 11.47
CA ALA A 412 20.89 -4.32 11.51
C ALA A 412 20.08 -4.41 10.20
N THR A 413 20.66 -4.94 9.12
CA THR A 413 19.96 -5.01 7.82
C THR A 413 18.68 -5.84 7.92
N GLY A 414 17.58 -5.22 7.50
CA GLY A 414 16.24 -5.79 7.52
C GLY A 414 15.54 -5.64 8.86
N ASP A 415 16.23 -5.30 9.95
CA ASP A 415 15.59 -5.05 11.24
C ASP A 415 14.95 -3.65 11.30
N TYR A 416 14.13 -3.40 12.32
CA TYR A 416 13.46 -2.12 12.54
C TYR A 416 12.46 -1.69 11.46
N LEU A 417 11.84 -2.64 10.75
CA LEU A 417 10.74 -2.33 9.82
C LEU A 417 9.59 -1.66 10.58
N ARG A 418 9.26 -0.43 10.22
CA ARG A 418 8.12 0.34 10.72
C ARG A 418 7.01 0.37 9.69
N LEU A 419 5.77 0.28 10.12
CA LEU A 419 4.63 0.13 9.21
C LEU A 419 3.55 1.21 9.35
N HIS A 420 3.58 2.05 10.39
CA HIS A 420 2.40 2.82 10.78
C HIS A 420 1.10 2.00 10.72
N PRO A 421 0.94 0.97 11.57
CA PRO A 421 -0.20 0.07 11.49
C PRO A 421 -1.52 0.86 11.55
N CYS A 422 -2.42 0.59 10.61
CA CYS A 422 -3.70 1.29 10.49
C CYS A 422 -4.84 0.42 11.01
N THR A 423 -5.49 0.90 12.07
CA THR A 423 -6.84 0.41 12.44
C THR A 423 -7.88 1.02 11.50
N VAL A 424 -8.99 0.32 11.26
CA VAL A 424 -10.03 0.75 10.31
C VAL A 424 -11.42 0.46 10.87
N THR A 425 -12.31 1.45 10.75
CA THR A 425 -13.75 1.31 10.95
C THR A 425 -14.53 1.79 9.73
N MET A 426 -15.74 1.25 9.56
CA MET A 426 -16.71 1.69 8.56
C MET A 426 -17.99 2.12 9.27
N GLY A 427 -18.48 3.33 8.96
CA GLY A 427 -19.79 3.82 9.39
C GLY A 427 -20.78 3.81 8.24
N ASP A 428 -21.97 3.24 8.47
CA ASP A 428 -23.14 3.35 7.58
C ASP A 428 -23.97 4.57 7.98
N TYR A 429 -24.12 5.52 7.07
CA TYR A 429 -24.87 6.77 7.30
C TYR A 429 -26.30 6.71 6.75
N GLY A 430 -26.71 5.62 6.10
CA GLY A 430 -28.02 5.44 5.48
C GLY A 430 -28.28 6.34 4.27
N THR A 431 -27.26 7.04 3.78
CA THR A 431 -27.31 7.92 2.61
C THR A 431 -26.04 7.80 1.81
N ASP A 432 -26.12 7.98 0.49
CA ASP A 432 -24.95 7.94 -0.39
C ASP A 432 -23.84 8.90 0.09
N MET A 433 -22.69 8.32 0.46
CA MET A 433 -21.54 9.05 0.99
C MET A 433 -20.58 9.52 -0.10
N ARG A 434 -20.78 9.12 -1.36
CA ARG A 434 -19.90 9.47 -2.48
C ARG A 434 -18.43 9.26 -2.16
N ALA A 435 -18.10 8.14 -1.51
CA ALA A 435 -16.75 7.82 -1.06
C ALA A 435 -15.71 7.82 -2.20
N TRP A 436 -16.18 7.61 -3.44
CA TRP A 436 -15.39 7.58 -4.67
C TRP A 436 -15.12 8.96 -5.30
N TRP A 437 -15.76 10.03 -4.80
CA TRP A 437 -15.62 11.37 -5.36
C TRP A 437 -14.64 12.21 -4.56
N GLY A 438 -13.97 13.13 -5.24
CA GLY A 438 -13.08 14.11 -4.64
C GLY A 438 -11.70 13.55 -4.28
N PRO A 439 -10.80 14.44 -3.88
CA PRO A 439 -9.44 14.08 -3.55
C PRO A 439 -9.38 13.18 -2.31
N PRO A 440 -8.50 12.17 -2.33
CA PRO A 440 -8.47 11.16 -1.30
C PRO A 440 -7.80 11.65 -0.01
N GLN A 441 -8.26 11.21 1.15
CA GLN A 441 -7.75 11.63 2.47
C GLN A 441 -7.71 13.16 2.63
N ALA A 442 -8.75 13.89 2.21
CA ALA A 442 -8.78 15.36 2.25
C ALA A 442 -8.96 15.96 3.65
N GLY A 443 -9.53 15.21 4.58
CA GLY A 443 -9.68 15.58 5.98
C GLY A 443 -8.69 14.86 6.88
N LEU A 444 -8.20 15.56 7.90
CA LEU A 444 -7.27 15.08 8.91
C LEU A 444 -7.75 15.49 10.31
N VAL A 445 -7.76 14.53 11.23
CA VAL A 445 -7.83 14.78 12.69
C VAL A 445 -6.48 14.40 13.28
N ASN A 446 -5.78 15.37 13.87
CA ASN A 446 -4.43 15.19 14.44
C ASN A 446 -4.37 15.37 15.97
N GLU A 447 -5.53 15.50 16.62
CA GLU A 447 -5.74 15.60 18.07
C GLU A 447 -4.90 14.59 18.88
N PHE A 448 -4.84 13.35 18.41
CA PHE A 448 -4.24 12.22 19.15
C PHE A 448 -2.80 11.92 18.79
N ALA A 449 -2.17 12.80 18.02
CA ALA A 449 -0.95 12.43 17.34
C ALA A 449 0.29 12.41 18.25
N GLU A 450 0.21 13.03 19.43
CA GLU A 450 1.26 13.03 20.47
C GLU A 450 0.68 12.64 21.84
N VAL A 451 -0.33 11.78 21.86
CA VAL A 451 -1.10 11.44 23.06
C VAL A 451 -0.28 10.74 24.17
N GLU A 452 0.80 10.05 23.83
CA GLU A 452 1.71 9.39 24.79
C GLU A 452 3.17 9.58 24.36
N ASP A 453 3.91 10.47 25.03
CA ASP A 453 5.35 10.68 24.86
C ASP A 453 5.80 10.90 23.39
N GLY A 454 5.05 11.71 22.63
CA GLY A 454 5.34 11.96 21.22
C GLY A 454 4.94 10.81 20.28
N HIS A 455 4.31 9.76 20.81
CA HIS A 455 3.63 8.70 20.05
C HIS A 455 2.12 8.86 20.14
N GLY A 456 1.44 8.42 19.09
CA GLY A 456 0.00 8.57 18.96
C GLY A 456 -0.48 8.15 17.60
N PHE A 457 -1.56 8.78 17.11
CA PHE A 457 -2.09 8.47 15.79
C PHE A 457 -2.75 9.65 15.10
N LEU A 458 -2.75 9.60 13.77
CA LEU A 458 -3.57 10.45 12.92
C LEU A 458 -4.84 9.72 12.52
N MET A 459 -5.95 10.44 12.38
CA MET A 459 -7.13 9.90 11.71
C MET A 459 -7.38 10.59 10.38
N GLU A 460 -7.59 9.76 9.37
CA GLU A 460 -7.88 10.15 7.99
C GLU A 460 -9.02 9.23 7.49
N SER A 461 -9.63 9.56 6.35
CA SER A 461 -10.53 8.64 5.65
C SER A 461 -9.85 8.06 4.43
N VAL A 462 -10.01 6.76 4.16
CA VAL A 462 -9.37 6.11 3.02
C VAL A 462 -10.32 5.93 1.85
N GLN A 463 -9.81 6.15 0.64
CA GLN A 463 -10.48 5.83 -0.61
C GLN A 463 -9.95 4.48 -1.09
N TYR A 464 -10.85 3.50 -1.07
CA TYR A 464 -10.68 2.19 -1.69
C TYR A 464 -11.71 2.06 -2.81
N THR A 465 -11.85 0.89 -3.43
CA THR A 465 -12.98 0.59 -4.32
C THR A 465 -13.64 -0.73 -3.99
N THR A 466 -14.54 -1.17 -4.86
CA THR A 466 -15.51 -2.21 -4.61
C THR A 466 -14.88 -3.57 -4.30
N GLY A 467 -13.74 -3.91 -4.92
CA GLY A 467 -13.04 -5.17 -4.69
C GLY A 467 -12.39 -5.24 -3.30
N LEU A 468 -11.45 -4.35 -3.00
CA LEU A 468 -10.78 -4.29 -1.70
C LEU A 468 -11.77 -4.02 -0.56
N GLY A 469 -12.77 -3.16 -0.79
CA GLY A 469 -13.83 -2.91 0.17
C GLY A 469 -14.61 -4.19 0.49
N ALA A 470 -15.00 -4.97 -0.52
CA ALA A 470 -15.72 -6.22 -0.31
C ALA A 470 -14.88 -7.27 0.42
N SER A 471 -13.61 -7.43 0.06
CA SER A 471 -12.72 -8.44 0.64
C SER A 471 -12.28 -8.12 2.07
N SER A 472 -12.39 -6.85 2.47
CA SER A 472 -12.07 -6.37 3.82
C SER A 472 -13.26 -6.47 4.79
N VAL A 473 -14.49 -6.60 4.29
CA VAL A 473 -15.66 -6.87 5.14
C VAL A 473 -15.54 -8.29 5.71
N PRO A 474 -15.51 -8.47 7.05
CA PRO A 474 -15.47 -9.80 7.65
C PRO A 474 -16.64 -10.66 7.19
N PHE A 475 -16.35 -11.80 6.57
CA PHE A 475 -17.37 -12.74 6.11
C PHE A 475 -17.96 -13.51 7.30
N THR A 476 -19.28 -13.42 7.47
CA THR A 476 -20.04 -14.16 8.50
C THR A 476 -21.03 -15.12 7.86
N SER A 477 -21.84 -14.64 6.92
CA SER A 477 -22.68 -15.44 6.03
C SER A 477 -22.77 -14.75 4.68
N ALA A 478 -23.17 -15.49 3.64
CA ALA A 478 -23.27 -14.90 2.31
C ALA A 478 -24.41 -13.87 2.21
N ALA A 479 -25.53 -14.10 2.91
CA ALA A 479 -26.65 -13.16 2.97
C ALA A 479 -26.26 -11.83 3.64
N GLU A 480 -25.53 -11.90 4.76
CA GLU A 480 -25.10 -10.71 5.47
C GLU A 480 -24.04 -9.93 4.68
N HIS A 481 -23.11 -10.63 4.00
CA HIS A 481 -22.14 -9.98 3.12
C HIS A 481 -22.82 -9.28 1.94
N LYS A 482 -23.75 -9.95 1.25
CA LYS A 482 -24.54 -9.32 0.17
C LYS A 482 -25.31 -8.09 0.66
N GLN A 483 -25.88 -8.13 1.87
CA GLN A 483 -26.54 -6.96 2.45
C GLN A 483 -25.55 -5.83 2.70
N ALA A 484 -24.38 -6.10 3.28
CA ALA A 484 -23.33 -5.10 3.48
C ALA A 484 -22.89 -4.46 2.15
N MET A 485 -22.83 -5.25 1.08
CA MET A 485 -22.49 -4.76 -0.26
C MET A 485 -23.64 -4.00 -0.94
N ALA A 486 -24.90 -4.35 -0.64
CA ALA A 486 -26.06 -3.61 -1.12
C ALA A 486 -26.14 -2.19 -0.52
N ASP A 487 -25.70 -2.04 0.74
CA ASP A 487 -25.67 -0.77 1.47
C ASP A 487 -24.35 -0.01 1.30
N PHE A 488 -23.40 -0.56 0.54
CA PHE A 488 -22.01 -0.10 0.49
C PHE A 488 -21.83 1.37 0.15
N ARG A 489 -22.71 1.94 -0.70
CA ARG A 489 -22.69 3.36 -1.06
C ARG A 489 -22.90 4.30 0.13
N ASN A 490 -23.49 3.80 1.21
CA ASN A 490 -23.80 4.57 2.40
C ASN A 490 -22.62 4.61 3.40
N ASN A 491 -21.54 3.91 3.09
CA ASN A 491 -20.43 3.73 4.00
C ASN A 491 -19.38 4.83 3.84
N GLY A 492 -18.81 5.26 4.97
CA GLY A 492 -17.57 6.02 5.03
C GLY A 492 -16.60 5.34 5.98
N SER A 493 -15.30 5.35 5.67
CA SER A 493 -14.26 4.74 6.50
C SER A 493 -13.43 5.80 7.21
N PHE A 494 -12.99 5.48 8.42
CA PHE A 494 -11.92 6.19 9.12
C PHE A 494 -10.80 5.22 9.46
N ILE A 495 -9.56 5.69 9.32
CA ILE A 495 -8.36 4.96 9.70
C ILE A 495 -7.66 5.65 10.86
N GLY A 496 -6.86 4.89 11.59
CA GLY A 496 -6.04 5.35 12.70
C GLY A 496 -4.61 4.95 12.44
N LEU A 497 -3.82 5.88 11.96
CA LEU A 497 -2.43 5.70 11.57
C LEU A 497 -1.53 5.79 12.81
N ILE A 498 -1.16 4.65 13.39
CA ILE A 498 -0.37 4.62 14.62
C ILE A 498 1.10 4.95 14.32
N ARG A 499 1.73 5.83 15.11
CA ARG A 499 3.19 5.99 15.12
C ARG A 499 3.82 4.89 15.97
N ASP A 500 4.21 3.79 15.32
CA ASP A 500 4.65 2.56 15.98
C ASP A 500 6.00 2.66 16.70
N ARG A 501 6.07 2.16 17.94
CA ARG A 501 7.30 2.00 18.73
C ARG A 501 7.87 0.59 18.63
N GLY A 502 7.03 -0.42 18.43
CA GLY A 502 7.40 -1.78 18.05
C GLY A 502 7.79 -1.87 16.58
N HIS A 503 8.57 -2.88 16.21
CA HIS A 503 9.04 -3.06 14.85
C HIS A 503 8.94 -4.49 14.36
N GLY A 504 8.90 -4.61 13.04
CA GLY A 504 9.05 -5.85 12.32
C GLY A 504 10.47 -6.06 11.81
N ARG A 505 10.59 -7.05 10.92
CA ARG A 505 11.84 -7.40 10.24
C ARG A 505 11.58 -7.87 8.81
N VAL A 506 12.56 -7.66 7.94
CA VAL A 506 12.67 -8.23 6.60
C VAL A 506 13.78 -9.28 6.58
N THR A 507 13.46 -10.49 6.13
CA THR A 507 14.39 -11.61 5.94
C THR A 507 14.38 -12.07 4.49
N LEU A 508 15.14 -13.12 4.16
CA LEU A 508 15.06 -13.79 2.87
C LEU A 508 14.45 -15.19 3.01
N ASP A 509 13.66 -15.61 2.03
CA ASP A 509 13.30 -17.03 1.86
C ASP A 509 14.44 -17.82 1.18
N ALA A 510 14.24 -19.13 1.01
CA ALA A 510 15.21 -20.00 0.35
C ALA A 510 15.49 -19.64 -1.14
N SER A 511 14.60 -18.87 -1.77
CA SER A 511 14.75 -18.36 -3.13
C SER A 511 15.36 -16.95 -3.18
N GLY A 512 15.69 -16.36 -2.02
CA GLY A 512 16.25 -15.01 -1.92
C GLY A 512 15.23 -13.88 -2.07
N ASN A 513 13.93 -14.16 -1.95
CA ASN A 513 12.89 -13.13 -1.92
C ASN A 513 12.76 -12.54 -0.52
N ALA A 514 12.44 -11.25 -0.46
CA ALA A 514 12.17 -10.58 0.81
C ALA A 514 10.90 -11.16 1.48
N VAL A 515 10.99 -11.42 2.79
CA VAL A 515 9.90 -11.89 3.64
C VAL A 515 9.72 -10.93 4.81
N HIS A 516 8.49 -10.46 5.03
CA HIS A 516 8.19 -9.37 5.94
C HIS A 516 7.43 -9.89 7.15
N TRP A 517 7.91 -9.58 8.35
CA TRP A 517 7.35 -10.01 9.62
C TRP A 517 7.01 -8.79 10.45
N TYR A 518 5.83 -8.73 11.06
CA TYR A 518 5.46 -7.59 11.88
C TYR A 518 4.40 -7.97 12.91
N ALA A 519 4.81 -8.09 14.18
CA ALA A 519 3.90 -8.38 15.28
C ALA A 519 3.54 -7.10 16.03
N LEU A 520 2.25 -6.74 16.04
CA LEU A 520 1.74 -5.58 16.77
C LEU A 520 1.57 -5.93 18.26
N THR A 521 2.69 -6.03 18.97
CA THR A 521 2.76 -6.55 20.34
C THR A 521 3.38 -5.57 21.35
N ASP A 522 3.94 -4.45 20.88
CA ASP A 522 4.41 -3.40 21.78
C ASP A 522 3.24 -2.78 22.54
N ASP A 523 3.36 -2.68 23.87
CA ASP A 523 2.27 -2.24 24.74
C ASP A 523 1.74 -0.84 24.38
N LEU A 524 2.61 0.08 23.96
CA LEU A 524 2.21 1.44 23.58
C LEU A 524 1.44 1.41 22.26
N ASP A 525 1.91 0.62 21.30
CA ASP A 525 1.25 0.49 20.00
C ASP A 525 -0.13 -0.17 20.13
N VAL A 526 -0.24 -1.18 21.00
CA VAL A 526 -1.52 -1.83 21.32
C VAL A 526 -2.48 -0.83 21.95
N ARG A 527 -2.04 -0.06 22.95
CA ARG A 527 -2.88 0.97 23.60
C ARG A 527 -3.33 2.04 22.60
N ASN A 528 -2.42 2.54 21.77
CA ASN A 528 -2.74 3.54 20.75
C ASN A 528 -3.67 3.00 19.67
N SER A 529 -3.53 1.73 19.27
CA SER A 529 -4.46 1.05 18.37
C SER A 529 -5.87 0.93 18.97
N GLN A 530 -5.97 0.55 20.25
CA GLN A 530 -7.24 0.50 20.96
C GLN A 530 -7.89 1.88 21.11
N ARG A 531 -7.08 2.90 21.42
CA ARG A 531 -7.53 4.30 21.49
C ARG A 531 -7.97 4.81 20.13
N ALA A 532 -7.31 4.42 19.04
CA ALA A 532 -7.71 4.76 17.69
C ALA A 532 -9.05 4.15 17.30
N LEU A 533 -9.28 2.86 17.59
CA LEU A 533 -10.58 2.21 17.37
C LEU A 533 -11.69 2.91 18.16
N GLU A 534 -11.45 3.21 19.43
CA GLU A 534 -12.41 3.97 20.24
C GLU A 534 -12.69 5.35 19.64
N ALA A 535 -11.64 6.10 19.28
CA ALA A 535 -11.78 7.44 18.72
C ALA A 535 -12.56 7.43 17.40
N GLN A 536 -12.29 6.46 16.52
CA GLN A 536 -13.00 6.28 15.25
C GLN A 536 -14.48 5.95 15.47
N ILE A 537 -14.80 5.07 16.42
CA ILE A 537 -16.19 4.71 16.75
C ILE A 537 -16.94 5.94 17.26
N ARG A 538 -16.34 6.69 18.19
CA ARG A 538 -16.92 7.94 18.70
C ARG A 538 -17.11 8.97 17.60
N LEU A 539 -16.15 9.09 16.68
CA LEU A 539 -16.22 9.99 15.54
C LEU A 539 -17.37 9.65 14.60
N HIS A 540 -17.52 8.37 14.22
CA HIS A 540 -18.64 7.91 13.41
C HIS A 540 -19.99 8.17 14.10
N HIS A 541 -20.09 7.86 15.40
CA HIS A 541 -21.30 8.07 16.18
C HIS A 541 -21.67 9.56 16.21
N ALA A 542 -20.72 10.44 16.55
CA ALA A 542 -20.93 11.89 16.59
C ALA A 542 -21.24 12.47 15.20
N ALA A 543 -20.72 11.87 14.13
CA ALA A 543 -21.00 12.25 12.75
C ALA A 543 -22.39 11.82 12.24
N GLY A 544 -23.14 11.04 13.04
CA GLY A 544 -24.51 10.60 12.74
C GLY A 544 -24.60 9.25 12.03
N ALA A 545 -23.60 8.38 12.17
CA ALA A 545 -23.68 7.01 11.65
C ALA A 545 -24.85 6.23 12.30
N ARG A 546 -25.55 5.43 11.49
CA ARG A 546 -26.63 4.53 11.92
C ARG A 546 -26.15 3.11 12.19
N GLY A 547 -24.97 2.77 11.68
CA GLY A 547 -24.25 1.55 12.03
C GLY A 547 -22.75 1.77 11.99
N ILE A 548 -22.00 1.04 12.81
CA ILE A 548 -20.53 1.12 12.87
C ILE A 548 -19.97 -0.29 12.88
N ARG A 549 -18.93 -0.52 12.08
CA ARG A 549 -18.25 -1.81 11.94
C ARG A 549 -16.74 -1.62 12.11
N VAL A 550 -16.15 -2.34 13.06
CA VAL A 550 -14.72 -2.63 13.09
C VAL A 550 -14.43 -3.75 12.09
N LEU A 551 -13.35 -3.63 11.31
CA LEU A 551 -12.90 -4.69 10.39
C LEU A 551 -12.26 -5.85 11.17
N ALA A 552 -13.07 -6.62 11.89
CA ALA A 552 -12.65 -7.76 12.69
C ALA A 552 -13.72 -8.85 12.70
N ARG A 553 -13.30 -10.11 12.77
CA ARG A 553 -14.21 -11.25 12.92
C ARG A 553 -14.79 -11.31 14.34
N GLY A 554 -16.02 -11.80 14.47
CA GLY A 554 -16.63 -12.08 15.77
C GLY A 554 -17.19 -10.86 16.53
N ILE A 555 -17.14 -9.66 15.95
CA ILE A 555 -17.78 -8.47 16.49
C ILE A 555 -18.94 -8.04 15.55
N PRO A 556 -20.22 -8.18 15.98
CA PRO A 556 -21.33 -7.68 15.18
C PRO A 556 -21.26 -6.15 15.07
N PRO A 557 -21.76 -5.54 13.98
CA PRO A 557 -21.77 -4.09 13.87
C PRO A 557 -22.65 -3.47 14.96
N TRP A 558 -22.21 -2.33 15.50
CA TRP A 558 -23.08 -1.46 16.30
C TRP A 558 -24.18 -0.91 15.40
N ARG A 559 -25.40 -0.80 15.93
CA ARG A 559 -26.56 -0.18 15.27
C ARG A 559 -27.12 0.93 16.14
N TYR A 560 -27.72 1.93 15.51
CA TYR A 560 -28.39 3.01 16.22
C TYR A 560 -29.39 2.47 17.24
N GLY A 561 -29.21 2.84 18.51
CA GLY A 561 -29.98 2.34 19.65
C GLY A 561 -29.25 1.30 20.50
N ASP A 562 -28.18 0.67 19.98
CA ASP A 562 -27.29 -0.18 20.77
C ASP A 562 -26.45 0.66 21.74
N ASP A 563 -26.03 0.05 22.85
CA ASP A 563 -25.12 0.68 23.81
C ASP A 563 -23.72 0.87 23.19
N LEU A 564 -23.33 2.13 22.98
CA LEU A 564 -22.07 2.50 22.36
C LEU A 564 -20.86 2.11 23.22
N GLU A 565 -20.94 2.24 24.54
CA GLU A 565 -19.81 1.96 25.43
C GLU A 565 -19.55 0.45 25.51
N VAL A 566 -20.60 -0.37 25.50
CA VAL A 566 -20.46 -1.83 25.38
C VAL A 566 -19.80 -2.21 24.05
N TYR A 567 -20.13 -1.51 22.96
CA TYR A 567 -19.50 -1.75 21.67
C TYR A 567 -18.02 -1.36 21.66
N ILE A 568 -17.67 -0.20 22.22
CA ILE A 568 -16.29 0.29 22.36
C ILE A 568 -15.45 -0.68 23.19
N ASP A 569 -15.96 -1.15 24.34
CA ASP A 569 -15.26 -2.12 25.19
C ASP A 569 -14.98 -3.43 24.44
N ARG A 570 -15.93 -3.92 23.64
CA ARG A 570 -15.70 -5.09 22.76
C ARG A 570 -14.65 -4.79 21.69
N ALA A 571 -14.73 -3.66 21.01
CA ALA A 571 -13.80 -3.26 19.96
C ALA A 571 -12.36 -3.18 20.48
N ARG A 572 -12.15 -2.63 21.68
CA ARG A 572 -10.82 -2.54 22.32
C ARG A 572 -10.22 -3.88 22.70
N ARG A 573 -11.04 -4.92 22.89
CA ARG A 573 -10.59 -6.28 23.23
C ARG A 573 -10.32 -7.15 22.00
N VAL A 574 -10.58 -6.64 20.80
CA VAL A 574 -10.27 -7.36 19.56
C VAL A 574 -8.76 -7.60 19.48
N PRO A 575 -8.31 -8.84 19.25
CA PRO A 575 -6.88 -9.13 19.07
C PRO A 575 -6.30 -8.37 17.86
N LEU A 576 -5.13 -7.77 18.04
CA LEU A 576 -4.39 -7.07 16.98
C LEU A 576 -3.35 -7.99 16.33
N ARG A 577 -3.81 -9.14 15.83
CA ARG A 577 -2.99 -10.20 15.23
C ARG A 577 -3.81 -10.98 14.21
N ALA A 578 -3.17 -11.91 13.51
CA ALA A 578 -3.82 -12.82 12.57
C ALA A 578 -5.12 -13.42 13.15
N GLY A 579 -6.21 -13.30 12.38
CA GLY A 579 -7.56 -13.72 12.76
C GLY A 579 -8.36 -12.71 13.59
N GLY A 580 -7.74 -11.62 14.05
CA GLY A 580 -8.36 -10.53 14.80
C GLY A 580 -8.76 -9.34 13.91
N ALA A 581 -8.43 -8.12 14.35
CA ALA A 581 -8.63 -6.91 13.55
C ALA A 581 -7.73 -6.91 12.32
N THR A 582 -8.29 -6.55 11.17
CA THR A 582 -7.51 -6.32 9.95
C THR A 582 -6.75 -5.01 10.08
N ILE A 583 -5.42 -5.10 9.99
CA ILE A 583 -4.51 -3.96 10.04
C ILE A 583 -3.88 -3.76 8.67
N PHE A 584 -3.85 -2.51 8.21
CA PHE A 584 -3.25 -2.15 6.92
C PHE A 584 -2.01 -1.30 7.12
N SER A 585 -1.14 -1.26 6.11
CA SER A 585 -0.03 -0.32 6.02
C SER A 585 0.26 0.08 4.58
N ALA A 586 0.29 1.38 4.34
CA ALA A 586 0.84 1.99 3.13
C ALA A 586 2.17 2.72 3.39
N HIS A 587 2.69 2.68 4.62
CA HIS A 587 3.85 3.45 5.07
C HIS A 587 4.92 2.53 5.62
N GLN A 588 5.81 2.04 4.75
CA GLN A 588 6.88 1.12 5.15
C GLN A 588 8.21 1.88 5.27
N MET A 589 8.87 1.78 6.43
CA MET A 589 10.05 2.58 6.77
C MET A 589 11.08 1.78 7.59
N GLY A 590 12.31 2.30 7.71
CA GLY A 590 13.27 1.95 8.76
C GLY A 590 14.04 0.64 8.64
N SER A 591 13.73 -0.22 7.67
CA SER A 591 14.36 -1.53 7.51
C SER A 591 15.88 -1.51 7.18
N CYS A 592 16.43 -0.33 6.86
CA CYS A 592 17.85 -0.08 6.64
C CYS A 592 18.24 1.26 7.30
N ARG A 593 17.81 1.47 8.55
CA ARG A 593 17.85 2.79 9.18
C ARG A 593 19.24 3.41 9.26
N MET A 594 19.26 4.75 9.19
CA MET A 594 20.43 5.57 9.51
C MET A 594 20.62 5.69 11.03
N GLY A 595 21.88 5.75 11.46
CA GLY A 595 22.25 6.01 12.85
C GLY A 595 23.75 6.03 13.07
N ALA A 596 24.18 6.51 14.24
CA ALA A 596 25.60 6.59 14.59
C ALA A 596 26.22 5.23 14.98
N ASP A 597 25.40 4.25 15.39
CA ASP A 597 25.87 2.96 15.89
C ASP A 597 25.71 1.84 14.83
N PRO A 598 26.81 1.27 14.30
CA PRO A 598 26.75 0.21 13.28
C PRO A 598 26.18 -1.13 13.79
N ALA A 599 26.07 -1.33 15.10
CA ALA A 599 25.40 -2.52 15.64
C ALA A 599 23.88 -2.45 15.48
N THR A 600 23.34 -1.23 15.39
CA THR A 600 21.90 -0.98 15.42
C THR A 600 21.42 -0.19 14.20
N SER A 601 22.30 0.24 13.30
CA SER A 601 21.96 0.96 12.06
C SER A 601 22.75 0.42 10.87
N VAL A 602 22.16 0.53 9.67
CA VAL A 602 22.77 0.04 8.41
C VAL A 602 23.66 1.09 7.78
N ALA A 603 23.20 2.34 7.82
CA ALA A 603 23.91 3.50 7.30
C ALA A 603 24.30 4.46 8.42
N ASP A 604 25.40 5.16 8.22
CA ASP A 604 25.85 6.25 9.06
C ASP A 604 24.84 7.43 9.03
N PRO A 605 25.00 8.46 9.89
CA PRO A 605 24.11 9.61 9.87
C PRO A 605 24.10 10.39 8.55
N ARG A 606 25.06 10.20 7.64
CA ARG A 606 25.10 10.84 6.31
C ARG A 606 24.32 10.03 5.26
N GLY A 607 24.05 8.76 5.53
CA GLY A 607 23.32 7.84 4.66
C GLY A 607 24.21 6.86 3.89
N GLU A 608 25.51 6.81 4.16
CA GLU A 608 26.46 5.84 3.59
C GLU A 608 26.49 4.57 4.48
N LEU A 609 26.60 3.38 3.90
CA LEU A 609 26.72 2.14 4.69
C LEU A 609 27.96 2.19 5.59
N HIS A 610 27.81 1.73 6.84
CA HIS A 610 28.94 1.66 7.79
C HIS A 610 30.07 0.74 7.32
N ASP A 611 29.72 -0.38 6.68
CA ASP A 611 30.66 -1.45 6.33
C ASP A 611 31.11 -1.45 4.86
N THR A 612 30.42 -0.69 4.00
CA THR A 612 30.62 -0.73 2.54
C THR A 612 30.59 0.67 1.93
N PRO A 613 31.71 1.41 1.97
CA PRO A 613 31.79 2.74 1.40
C PRO A 613 31.41 2.79 -0.08
N GLY A 614 30.75 3.88 -0.48
CA GLY A 614 30.17 4.06 -1.81
C GLY A 614 28.77 3.47 -2.00
N VAL A 615 28.24 2.71 -1.01
CA VAL A 615 26.84 2.29 -1.00
C VAL A 615 26.06 3.24 -0.08
N TRP A 616 24.95 3.77 -0.57
CA TRP A 616 24.11 4.76 0.12
C TRP A 616 22.67 4.28 0.18
N ILE A 617 21.93 4.68 1.22
CA ILE A 617 20.48 4.43 1.31
C ILE A 617 19.71 5.70 0.91
N GLY A 618 18.78 5.56 -0.02
CA GLY A 618 18.09 6.67 -0.66
C GLY A 618 16.56 6.62 -0.60
N ASP A 619 15.98 5.91 0.36
CA ASP A 619 14.52 5.72 0.45
C ASP A 619 13.99 5.67 1.90
N ALA A 620 12.73 5.24 2.06
CA ALA A 620 12.07 5.13 3.35
C ALA A 620 12.73 4.12 4.33
N SER A 621 13.53 3.18 3.84
CA SER A 621 14.28 2.25 4.70
C SER A 621 15.30 2.98 5.58
N ALA A 622 15.72 4.19 5.20
CA ALA A 622 16.71 5.00 5.93
C ALA A 622 16.20 5.62 7.23
N PHE A 623 14.88 5.58 7.49
CA PHE A 623 14.27 6.26 8.64
C PHE A 623 14.77 5.70 9.97
N PRO A 624 15.26 6.53 10.91
CA PRO A 624 15.67 6.05 12.23
C PRO A 624 14.52 5.44 13.06
N SER A 625 13.36 6.09 13.00
CA SER A 625 12.08 5.68 13.61
C SER A 625 10.90 6.17 12.73
N PRO A 626 9.64 5.80 13.00
CA PRO A 626 8.52 6.23 12.17
C PRO A 626 8.23 7.72 12.30
N SER A 627 7.84 8.35 11.19
CA SER A 627 7.64 9.80 11.12
C SER A 627 6.39 10.32 11.84
N GLY A 628 5.41 9.45 12.15
CA GLY A 628 4.11 9.86 12.70
C GLY A 628 3.22 10.67 11.75
N THR A 629 3.65 10.83 10.50
CA THR A 629 2.93 11.51 9.41
C THR A 629 3.07 10.72 8.11
N ASN A 630 2.32 11.08 7.06
CA ASN A 630 2.52 10.46 5.75
C ASN A 630 3.99 10.69 5.29
N PRO A 631 4.75 9.65 4.90
CA PRO A 631 6.20 9.71 4.90
C PRO A 631 6.80 10.38 3.66
N MET A 632 6.04 10.60 2.58
CA MET A 632 6.59 11.02 1.28
C MET A 632 7.50 12.25 1.36
N ILE A 633 7.04 13.33 2.00
CA ILE A 633 7.83 14.57 2.15
C ILE A 633 9.10 14.30 2.96
N THR A 634 8.99 13.53 4.04
CA THR A 634 10.12 13.14 4.88
C THR A 634 11.14 12.28 4.12
N VAL A 635 10.68 11.30 3.34
CA VAL A 635 11.54 10.45 2.48
C VAL A 635 12.31 11.33 1.50
N MET A 636 11.63 12.25 0.82
CA MET A 636 12.26 13.12 -0.16
C MET A 636 13.22 14.12 0.47
N ALA A 637 12.92 14.66 1.65
CA ALA A 637 13.84 15.56 2.35
C ALA A 637 15.10 14.84 2.82
N LEU A 638 14.97 13.64 3.40
CA LEU A 638 16.12 12.79 3.74
C LEU A 638 16.93 12.42 2.50
N ALA A 639 16.26 12.06 1.40
CA ALA A 639 16.93 11.74 0.13
C ALA A 639 17.64 12.96 -0.48
N SER A 640 17.06 14.17 -0.38
CA SER A 640 17.72 15.41 -0.80
C SER A 640 18.99 15.67 -0.01
N ARG A 641 18.98 15.38 1.29
CA ARG A 641 20.15 15.48 2.17
C ARG A 641 21.20 14.43 1.80
N THR A 642 20.80 13.18 1.58
CA THR A 642 21.72 12.12 1.11
C THR A 642 22.36 12.50 -0.23
N ALA A 643 21.61 13.07 -1.18
CA ALA A 643 22.18 13.54 -2.44
C ALA A 643 23.21 14.66 -2.25
N GLU A 644 23.04 15.54 -1.26
CA GLU A 644 24.02 16.56 -0.89
C GLU A 644 25.30 15.91 -0.36
N ASN A 645 25.18 14.99 0.60
CA ASN A 645 26.31 14.26 1.17
C ASN A 645 27.10 13.45 0.13
N ILE A 646 26.42 12.82 -0.84
CA ILE A 646 27.06 12.10 -1.94
C ILE A 646 27.94 13.05 -2.75
N LYS A 647 27.43 14.24 -3.10
CA LYS A 647 28.17 15.23 -3.89
C LYS A 647 29.40 15.74 -3.13
N GLU A 648 29.27 16.06 -1.85
CA GLU A 648 30.39 16.54 -1.03
C GLU A 648 31.50 15.51 -0.82
N THR A 649 31.17 14.21 -0.92
CA THR A 649 32.12 13.11 -0.73
C THR A 649 32.75 12.61 -2.04
N SER A 650 32.10 12.87 -3.18
CA SER A 650 32.40 12.20 -4.47
C SER A 650 32.75 13.14 -5.63
N LEU A 651 32.52 14.44 -5.47
CA LEU A 651 32.94 15.52 -6.38
C LEU A 651 33.93 16.42 -5.64
#